data_AF-A0A9D8VPX1-F1
#
_entry.id   AF-A0A9D8VPX1-F1
#
_cell.length_a   1.000
_cell.length_b   1.000
_cell.length_c   1.000
_cell.angle_alpha   90.00
_cell.angle_beta   90.00
_cell.angle_gamma   90.00
#
_symmetry.space_group_name_H-M   'P 1'
#
loop_
_entity.id
_entity.type
_entity.pdbx_description
1 polymer ?
#
loop_
_entity_poly.entity_id
_entity_poly.type
_entity_poly.pdbx_seq_one_letter_code
_entity_poly.pdbx_strand_id
1 'polypeptide(L)'
;MTAPVFAQQTDTTSTAADTSQVQPASSAPGGSSPVPDDAVQFQSSDSLIIDFSKGKKAFLFGSAKVKHTSGELNAGEINMDIENSTVEATTETPEDTLSRPILIRDNDEIKSTRILFNYKTKKGKFEAAQVQVSEGHLIGSKIKNVSESEVFIEDGIYSTCPPEYLYYYIKAKKMKVVDQDELFFSNARLYILDIPYPLIFPFGYVPTDIEKKRSGLLTPTYAFQNQNNRGLGLQNVGWFQYFNDYLTGQVDGDIYTSGTFYLNGRMQYRKTNWYNGSLDIGYSKDRGLEPTDPDFEQRVQKSIGIQHNQTISPYASVSANVNLRTEDYLRRNSYDINDRAETNSRSTMAYNYKHPENLFTFSTNAQLNQNFSNYSTQLSGPSANFRFQTFSPFQNSSSGSGQQRWYETININYDNTLRSRFNYNPIDADSADVTFFEALTDRDLYEEATGNQNYIQAGFQQSASIQIGQLVPSQFLNISAGISGNEYWYPSSIRKSYNADSNRVETDKMYGFEAARDFSTNLNFSTTVYGISNMRIGNLQGFRHTARPRIGFSYRPDFSSERWGYYRTVQTDSLGNTRKYSIFEDEIFSGPGRGEQRSINFSLGNVFETKIVKRDSTGEVTEKNLRFIDNLSLSTSYNFAADSLNLSPLSTSISSNAISGLNLSANASFSFYQTDSLGHEIDRYYIEDGDKLAQLQSFSLSASTSFRGGNGVEVYTPEYRRRYDPYNQSIFNPVDSRFGLEPVPDFRSPWSVSLNFSYSWNYRFNQSPRKRATIRASSISFNLTPKWKFNTNVGYDFIAKEFTPSQFSLTRNLECWNLSFQINPFGEFQYYFFRLSVNSSQIQSLFQKLPVLKNLERSSSPTGAGYGR
;
A
#
# COMPACT_ATOMS: atom_id res chain seq x y z
N MET A 1 1.15 -35.67 5.25
CA MET A 1 2.51 -36.17 5.51
C MET A 1 3.37 -34.97 5.88
N THR A 2 3.71 -34.91 7.16
CA THR A 2 4.45 -33.84 7.84
C THR A 2 5.95 -34.10 7.71
N ALA A 3 6.71 -33.09 7.26
CA ALA A 3 8.17 -33.10 7.32
C ALA A 3 8.66 -31.80 8.00
N PRO A 4 9.51 -31.89 9.04
CA PRO A 4 10.02 -30.74 9.78
C PRO A 4 11.40 -30.27 9.26
N VAL A 5 11.72 -29.03 9.62
CA VAL A 5 12.94 -28.28 9.26
C VAL A 5 14.03 -28.54 10.31
N PHE A 6 15.25 -28.87 9.85
CA PHE A 6 16.46 -29.03 10.66
C PHE A 6 17.21 -27.70 10.82
N ALA A 7 17.71 -27.45 12.04
CA ALA A 7 18.67 -26.39 12.35
C ALA A 7 20.10 -26.95 12.38
N GLN A 8 21.06 -26.16 11.93
CA GLN A 8 22.47 -26.51 11.77
C GLN A 8 23.28 -26.06 13.00
N GLN A 9 24.05 -26.99 13.57
CA GLN A 9 25.08 -26.80 14.59
C GLN A 9 26.44 -26.80 13.88
N THR A 10 27.35 -25.90 14.26
CA THR A 10 28.76 -25.99 13.87
C THR A 10 29.63 -26.08 15.11
N ASP A 11 30.39 -27.16 15.14
CA ASP A 11 31.40 -27.54 16.12
C ASP A 11 32.77 -27.40 15.44
N THR A 12 33.79 -26.94 16.17
CA THR A 12 35.19 -27.00 15.70
C THR A 12 36.09 -27.48 16.84
N THR A 13 36.55 -28.72 16.69
CA THR A 13 37.62 -29.41 17.40
C THR A 13 39.01 -28.98 16.91
N SER A 14 40.00 -28.91 17.82
CA SER A 14 41.37 -29.37 17.51
C SER A 14 42.09 -29.90 18.74
N THR A 15 42.74 -31.04 18.54
CA THR A 15 43.32 -32.01 19.48
C THR A 15 44.80 -31.79 19.83
N ALA A 16 45.19 -32.38 20.97
CA ALA A 16 46.55 -32.65 21.50
C ALA A 16 47.46 -33.45 20.53
N ALA A 17 48.77 -33.68 20.70
CA ALA A 17 49.73 -33.73 21.83
C ALA A 17 51.16 -33.39 21.28
N ASP A 18 52.24 -33.17 22.04
CA ASP A 18 53.09 -34.07 22.87
C ASP A 18 54.26 -33.18 23.41
N THR A 19 54.97 -33.34 24.54
CA THR A 19 55.75 -34.48 25.04
C THR A 19 56.15 -34.36 26.53
N SER A 20 56.14 -35.50 27.23
CA SER A 20 57.01 -36.00 28.33
C SER A 20 57.44 -35.14 29.56
N GLN A 21 56.80 -35.44 30.70
CA GLN A 21 57.33 -35.95 31.99
C GLN A 21 58.68 -35.46 32.59
N VAL A 22 58.60 -34.88 33.81
CA VAL A 22 59.51 -35.13 34.95
C VAL A 22 58.67 -35.18 36.26
N GLN A 23 58.93 -36.18 37.11
CA GLN A 23 58.19 -36.57 38.32
C GLN A 23 58.93 -36.11 39.62
N PRO A 24 58.47 -36.38 40.86
CA PRO A 24 57.51 -35.63 41.71
C PRO A 24 58.09 -35.14 43.06
N ALA A 25 57.33 -34.36 43.83
CA ALA A 25 57.44 -34.30 45.30
C ALA A 25 56.07 -34.01 45.96
N SER A 26 55.73 -34.81 46.97
CA SER A 26 54.50 -34.80 47.75
C SER A 26 54.37 -33.59 48.69
N SER A 27 53.19 -32.99 48.77
CA SER A 27 52.70 -32.30 49.98
C SER A 27 51.17 -32.43 50.12
N ALA A 28 50.71 -32.32 51.37
CA ALA A 28 49.52 -32.88 51.99
C ALA A 28 48.13 -32.32 51.54
N PRO A 29 47.00 -32.96 51.91
CA PRO A 29 45.66 -32.60 51.43
C PRO A 29 45.06 -31.42 52.19
N GLY A 30 44.59 -30.40 51.47
CA GLY A 30 43.73 -29.33 51.98
C GLY A 30 42.36 -29.39 51.31
N GLY A 31 41.34 -29.86 52.02
CA GLY A 31 39.97 -29.90 51.53
C GLY A 31 39.35 -28.50 51.45
N SER A 32 38.87 -28.13 50.26
CA SER A 32 37.87 -27.07 50.11
C SER A 32 36.48 -27.71 50.20
N SER A 33 35.73 -27.34 51.25
CA SER A 33 34.30 -27.68 51.33
C SER A 33 33.53 -27.00 50.19
N PRO A 34 32.46 -27.62 49.65
CA PRO A 34 31.58 -26.94 48.70
C PRO A 34 30.94 -25.73 49.39
N VAL A 35 31.12 -24.54 48.79
CA VAL A 35 30.50 -23.30 49.25
C VAL A 35 28.97 -23.43 49.07
N PRO A 36 28.16 -23.15 50.11
CA PRO A 36 26.70 -23.20 50.00
C PRO A 36 26.15 -22.25 48.92
N ASP A 37 25.06 -22.62 48.25
CA ASP A 37 24.46 -21.81 47.17
C ASP A 37 24.07 -20.39 47.62
N ASP A 38 23.65 -20.20 48.88
CA ASP A 38 23.31 -18.88 49.48
C ASP A 38 24.50 -18.20 50.20
N ALA A 39 25.74 -18.61 49.92
CA ALA A 39 26.90 -17.96 50.52
C ALA A 39 27.10 -16.54 49.97
N VAL A 40 27.26 -15.57 50.88
CA VAL A 40 27.64 -14.19 50.53
C VAL A 40 29.14 -14.17 50.24
N GLN A 41 29.50 -13.90 48.99
CA GLN A 41 30.88 -13.66 48.57
C GLN A 41 31.15 -12.17 48.63
N PHE A 42 32.29 -11.76 49.19
CA PHE A 42 32.62 -10.35 49.30
C PHE A 42 34.11 -10.10 49.10
N GLN A 43 34.42 -8.96 48.49
CA GLN A 43 35.76 -8.51 48.14
C GLN A 43 35.87 -7.01 48.42
N SER A 44 37.03 -6.57 48.90
CA SER A 44 37.38 -5.17 49.11
C SER A 44 38.82 -4.95 48.66
N SER A 45 39.14 -3.79 48.10
CA SER A 45 40.50 -3.47 47.65
C SER A 45 41.35 -2.79 48.73
N ASP A 46 40.74 -2.06 49.67
CA ASP A 46 41.45 -1.36 50.74
C ASP A 46 41.42 -2.15 52.05
N SER A 47 40.25 -2.26 52.69
CA SER A 47 40.15 -2.86 54.01
C SER A 47 38.82 -3.60 54.26
N LEU A 48 38.89 -4.64 55.09
CA LEU A 48 37.76 -5.46 55.54
C LEU A 48 37.81 -5.56 57.07
N ILE A 49 36.76 -5.08 57.73
CA ILE A 49 36.61 -5.17 59.18
C ILE A 49 35.41 -6.05 59.47
N ILE A 50 35.61 -7.16 60.19
CA ILE A 50 34.53 -8.02 60.65
C ILE A 50 34.44 -7.93 62.16
N ASP A 51 33.31 -7.43 62.66
CA ASP A 51 33.00 -7.37 64.09
C ASP A 51 32.03 -8.50 64.45
N PHE A 52 32.47 -9.42 65.30
CA PHE A 52 31.64 -10.48 65.86
C PHE A 52 31.17 -10.19 67.30
N SER A 53 31.64 -9.09 67.91
CA SER A 53 31.40 -8.75 69.31
C SER A 53 30.08 -8.00 69.54
N LYS A 54 29.57 -7.30 68.52
CA LYS A 54 28.37 -6.43 68.60
C LYS A 54 27.39 -6.67 67.43
N GLY A 55 27.02 -7.93 67.23
CA GLY A 55 26.25 -8.39 66.07
C GLY A 55 27.18 -8.65 64.89
N LYS A 56 26.91 -9.69 64.10
CA LYS A 56 27.81 -10.14 63.03
C LYS A 56 27.85 -9.09 61.90
N LYS A 57 28.78 -8.15 61.94
CA LYS A 57 28.88 -7.04 60.99
C LYS A 57 30.18 -7.10 60.20
N ALA A 58 30.12 -6.76 58.92
CA ALA A 58 31.29 -6.65 58.05
C ALA A 58 31.27 -5.28 57.34
N PHE A 59 32.40 -4.58 57.38
CA PHE A 59 32.60 -3.27 56.76
C PHE A 59 33.68 -3.42 55.69
N LEU A 60 33.37 -3.05 54.45
CA LEU A 60 34.22 -3.20 53.28
C LEU A 60 34.50 -1.83 52.68
N PHE A 61 35.78 -1.51 52.49
CA PHE A 61 36.24 -0.23 51.97
C PHE A 61 37.11 -0.42 50.74
N GLY A 62 37.05 0.53 49.81
CA GLY A 62 37.82 0.50 48.57
C GLY A 62 37.20 -0.46 47.57
N SER A 63 36.51 0.06 46.55
CA SER A 63 35.91 -0.71 45.45
C SER A 63 35.30 -2.05 45.89
N ALA A 64 34.49 -2.00 46.95
CA ALA A 64 33.89 -3.14 47.59
C ALA A 64 32.84 -3.80 46.68
N LYS A 65 32.86 -5.13 46.65
CA LYS A 65 31.99 -5.97 45.84
C LYS A 65 31.40 -7.07 46.70
N VAL A 66 30.08 -7.17 46.74
CA VAL A 66 29.33 -8.23 47.45
C VAL A 66 28.45 -8.96 46.45
N LYS A 67 28.57 -10.29 46.38
CA LYS A 67 27.83 -11.14 45.47
C LYS A 67 27.03 -12.19 46.25
N HIS A 68 25.75 -12.30 45.94
CA HIS A 68 24.80 -13.25 46.50
C HIS A 68 23.86 -13.75 45.39
N THR A 69 23.14 -14.85 45.60
CA THR A 69 22.12 -15.37 44.66
C THR A 69 21.06 -14.34 44.30
N SER A 70 20.80 -13.39 45.19
CA SER A 70 19.80 -12.33 45.02
C SER A 70 20.33 -11.06 44.34
N GLY A 71 21.62 -10.99 44.00
CA GLY A 71 22.23 -9.84 43.31
C GLY A 71 23.70 -9.59 43.64
N GLU A 72 24.30 -8.70 42.86
CA GLU A 72 25.67 -8.22 43.03
C GLU A 72 25.64 -6.71 43.37
N LEU A 73 26.36 -6.30 44.41
CA LEU A 73 26.43 -4.92 44.88
C LEU A 73 27.88 -4.44 44.83
N ASN A 74 28.12 -3.37 44.08
CA ASN A 74 29.43 -2.74 43.93
C ASN A 74 29.35 -1.31 44.48
N ALA A 75 30.27 -0.90 45.36
CA ALA A 75 30.30 0.46 45.91
C ALA A 75 31.68 0.81 46.49
N GLY A 76 31.90 2.08 46.85
CA GLY A 76 33.10 2.49 47.57
C GLY A 76 33.18 1.94 49.00
N GLU A 77 32.06 1.99 49.72
CA GLU A 77 31.91 1.43 51.06
C GLU A 77 30.67 0.52 51.11
N ILE A 78 30.82 -0.69 51.68
CA ILE A 78 29.71 -1.62 51.92
C ILE A 78 29.71 -2.09 53.37
N ASN A 79 28.64 -1.77 54.09
CA ASN A 79 28.39 -2.14 55.47
C ASN A 79 27.31 -3.23 55.52
N MET A 80 27.72 -4.44 55.86
CA MET A 80 26.87 -5.61 55.97
C MET A 80 26.55 -5.93 57.43
N ASP A 81 25.27 -6.03 57.74
CA ASP A 81 24.76 -6.68 58.95
C ASP A 81 24.30 -8.09 58.56
N ILE A 82 25.14 -9.08 58.88
CA ILE A 82 24.94 -10.48 58.51
C ILE A 82 23.79 -11.09 59.32
N GLU A 83 23.54 -10.60 60.54
CA GLU A 83 22.48 -11.09 61.42
C GLU A 83 21.10 -10.67 60.92
N ASN A 84 20.94 -9.40 60.52
CA ASN A 84 19.69 -8.87 59.99
C ASN A 84 19.53 -9.05 58.48
N SER A 85 20.53 -9.63 57.82
CA SER A 85 20.60 -9.79 56.37
C SER A 85 20.46 -8.48 55.58
N THR A 86 20.99 -7.39 56.12
CA THR A 86 20.94 -6.05 55.50
C THR A 86 22.31 -5.58 55.07
N VAL A 87 22.37 -4.92 53.93
CA VAL A 87 23.57 -4.33 53.37
C VAL A 87 23.29 -2.87 53.07
N GLU A 88 24.21 -2.01 53.49
CA GLU A 88 24.23 -0.60 53.20
C GLU A 88 25.44 -0.29 52.35
N ALA A 89 25.24 0.31 51.19
CA ALA A 89 26.32 0.71 50.28
C ALA A 89 26.27 2.22 50.04
N THR A 90 27.45 2.85 50.13
CA THR A 90 27.65 4.29 49.98
C THR A 90 28.88 4.56 49.11
N THR A 91 28.96 5.78 48.58
CA THR A 91 30.21 6.30 48.01
C THR A 91 31.23 6.54 49.12
N GLU A 92 32.53 6.48 48.79
CA GLU A 92 33.60 6.82 49.76
C GLU A 92 33.54 8.28 50.21
N THR A 93 33.11 9.17 49.31
CA THR A 93 32.83 10.58 49.64
C THR A 93 31.54 11.04 48.94
N PRO A 94 30.83 12.06 49.45
CA PRO A 94 29.56 12.53 48.86
C PRO A 94 29.65 12.99 47.39
N GLU A 95 30.84 13.41 46.94
CA GLU A 95 31.09 13.92 45.57
C GLU A 95 31.68 12.88 44.62
N ASP A 96 32.03 11.69 45.12
CA ASP A 96 32.65 10.65 44.32
C ASP A 96 31.62 9.95 43.40
N THR A 97 31.77 10.17 42.11
CA THR A 97 30.94 9.54 41.07
C THR A 97 31.47 8.18 40.60
N LEU A 98 32.74 7.86 40.87
CA LEU A 98 33.41 6.62 40.44
C LEU A 98 33.07 5.45 41.35
N SER A 99 32.91 5.69 42.65
CA SER A 99 32.55 4.66 43.65
C SER A 99 31.05 4.57 43.96
N ARG A 100 30.20 5.10 43.07
CA ARG A 100 28.74 5.06 43.26
C ARG A 100 28.22 3.64 43.45
N PRO A 101 27.36 3.40 44.44
CA PRO A 101 26.67 2.13 44.60
C PRO A 101 25.90 1.71 43.34
N ILE A 102 26.19 0.50 42.88
CA ILE A 102 25.54 -0.18 41.76
C ILE A 102 25.04 -1.53 42.25
N LEU A 103 23.71 -1.72 42.24
CA LEU A 103 23.09 -3.03 42.48
C LEU A 103 22.71 -3.65 41.12
N ILE A 104 23.27 -4.82 40.84
CA ILE A 104 23.00 -5.62 39.64
C ILE A 104 22.15 -6.81 40.05
N ARG A 105 20.98 -6.96 39.42
CA ARG A 105 20.06 -8.08 39.64
C ARG A 105 19.56 -8.60 38.31
N ASP A 106 19.77 -9.87 38.02
CA ASP A 106 19.43 -10.49 36.74
C ASP A 106 19.98 -9.67 35.55
N ASN A 107 19.16 -8.83 34.91
CA ASN A 107 19.55 -7.91 33.83
C ASN A 107 19.41 -6.41 34.19
N ASP A 108 18.96 -6.07 35.40
CA ASP A 108 18.71 -4.70 35.83
C ASP A 108 19.90 -4.11 36.62
N GLU A 109 20.28 -2.89 36.27
CA GLU A 109 21.34 -2.11 36.95
C GLU A 109 20.71 -0.89 37.65
N ILE A 110 20.79 -0.85 38.98
CA ILE A 110 20.29 0.26 39.79
C ILE A 110 21.46 1.06 40.33
N LYS A 111 21.57 2.33 39.89
CA LYS A 111 22.57 3.29 40.35
C LYS A 111 21.95 4.23 41.38
N SER A 112 22.61 4.42 42.50
CA SER A 112 22.11 5.25 43.61
C SER A 112 23.26 5.85 44.41
N THR A 113 23.05 6.95 45.13
CA THR A 113 24.05 7.50 46.05
C THR A 113 24.15 6.71 47.35
N ARG A 114 23.07 6.04 47.75
CA ARG A 114 23.01 5.17 48.93
C ARG A 114 22.00 4.07 48.73
N ILE A 115 22.44 2.82 48.89
CA ILE A 115 21.61 1.62 48.73
C ILE A 115 21.51 0.93 50.09
N LEU A 116 20.30 0.81 50.62
CA LEU A 116 20.00 -0.08 51.74
C LEU A 116 19.20 -1.26 51.21
N PHE A 117 19.74 -2.47 51.29
CA PHE A 117 19.15 -3.65 50.69
C PHE A 117 19.13 -4.81 51.67
N ASN A 118 18.03 -5.57 51.71
CA ASN A 118 17.95 -6.80 52.49
C ASN A 118 17.92 -8.00 51.54
N TYR A 119 18.97 -8.82 51.53
CA TYR A 119 19.11 -9.91 50.55
C TYR A 119 18.17 -11.10 50.79
N LYS A 120 17.56 -11.21 51.98
CA LYS A 120 16.55 -12.24 52.29
C LYS A 120 15.14 -11.85 51.85
N THR A 121 14.73 -10.62 52.15
CA THR A 121 13.38 -10.10 51.82
C THR A 121 13.33 -9.41 50.46
N LYS A 122 14.49 -9.16 49.85
CA LYS A 122 14.69 -8.42 48.59
C LYS A 122 14.14 -6.98 48.61
N LYS A 123 13.86 -6.44 49.80
CA LYS A 123 13.42 -5.06 50.00
C LYS A 123 14.61 -4.12 49.91
N GLY A 124 14.42 -2.99 49.26
CA GLY A 124 15.48 -2.01 49.01
C GLY A 124 15.01 -0.57 49.21
N LYS A 125 15.88 0.28 49.72
CA LYS A 125 15.72 1.73 49.74
C LYS A 125 16.92 2.35 49.04
N PHE A 126 16.66 3.23 48.09
CA PHE A 126 17.65 3.86 47.25
C PHE A 126 17.49 5.38 47.33
N GLU A 127 18.58 6.10 47.50
CA GLU A 127 18.60 7.58 47.49
C GLU A 127 19.16 8.07 46.15
N ALA A 128 18.47 9.02 45.52
CA ALA A 128 18.78 9.53 44.18
C ALA A 128 19.06 8.42 43.16
N ALA A 129 18.04 7.63 42.83
CA ALA A 129 18.17 6.45 42.00
C ALA A 129 17.49 6.62 40.63
N GLN A 130 18.09 5.98 39.64
CA GLN A 130 17.56 5.85 38.29
C GLN A 130 17.17 4.39 38.07
N VAL A 131 15.95 4.19 37.56
CA VAL A 131 15.37 2.88 37.26
C VAL A 131 14.92 2.86 35.80
N GLN A 132 15.33 1.84 35.07
CA GLN A 132 14.83 1.57 33.73
C GLN A 132 13.46 0.89 33.84
N VAL A 133 12.46 1.35 33.08
CA VAL A 133 11.14 0.68 33.03
C VAL A 133 10.67 0.60 31.58
N SER A 134 10.55 -0.62 31.04
CA SER A 134 10.05 -0.95 29.68
C SER A 134 10.46 0.06 28.57
N GLU A 135 9.66 1.09 28.29
CA GLU A 135 9.90 2.13 27.26
C GLU A 135 10.46 3.48 27.78
N GLY A 136 10.83 3.60 29.06
CA GLY A 136 11.29 4.87 29.63
C GLY A 136 12.17 4.77 30.87
N HIS A 137 12.53 5.93 31.41
CA HIS A 137 13.40 6.10 32.58
C HIS A 137 12.61 6.75 33.71
N LEU A 138 12.74 6.19 34.92
CA LEU A 138 12.27 6.77 36.16
C LEU A 138 13.45 7.26 36.97
N ILE A 139 13.39 8.52 37.40
CA ILE A 139 14.40 9.14 38.26
C ILE A 139 13.69 9.60 39.54
N GLY A 140 14.17 9.18 40.70
CA GLY A 140 13.53 9.46 41.98
C GLY A 140 14.52 9.92 43.04
N SER A 141 14.12 10.88 43.87
CA SER A 141 14.94 11.33 45.00
C SER A 141 15.04 10.27 46.10
N LYS A 142 13.94 9.56 46.36
CA LYS A 142 13.88 8.40 47.25
C LYS A 142 13.04 7.32 46.60
N ILE A 143 13.63 6.14 46.47
CA ILE A 143 12.96 4.96 45.93
C ILE A 143 12.88 3.92 47.03
N LYS A 144 11.70 3.33 47.23
CA LYS A 144 11.45 2.27 48.19
C LYS A 144 10.80 1.10 47.49
N ASN A 145 11.53 0.00 47.36
CA ASN A 145 11.01 -1.27 46.92
C ASN A 145 10.46 -2.03 48.15
N VAL A 146 9.17 -2.34 48.14
CA VAL A 146 8.45 -3.00 49.25
C VAL A 146 8.26 -4.50 48.96
N SER A 147 8.28 -4.89 47.69
CA SER A 147 8.27 -6.27 47.18
C SER A 147 8.83 -6.31 45.76
N GLU A 148 9.14 -7.49 45.22
CA GLU A 148 9.65 -7.61 43.84
C GLU A 148 8.80 -6.87 42.79
N SER A 149 7.50 -6.76 43.01
CA SER A 149 6.58 -6.06 42.10
C SER A 149 6.20 -4.63 42.49
N GLU A 150 6.47 -4.15 43.70
CA GLU A 150 5.98 -2.84 44.16
C GLU A 150 7.09 -1.87 44.54
N VAL A 151 7.18 -0.76 43.80
CA VAL A 151 8.17 0.31 44.00
C VAL A 151 7.48 1.65 44.20
N PHE A 152 7.78 2.34 45.30
CA PHE A 152 7.34 3.70 45.58
C PHE A 152 8.46 4.70 45.33
N ILE A 153 8.12 5.83 44.74
CA ILE A 153 9.08 6.87 44.35
C ILE A 153 8.57 8.22 44.86
N GLU A 154 9.42 8.95 45.58
CA GLU A 154 9.19 10.33 46.02
C GLU A 154 9.93 11.31 45.10
N ASP A 155 9.24 12.39 44.72
CA ASP A 155 9.71 13.39 43.74
C ASP A 155 10.24 12.75 42.46
N GLY A 156 9.39 11.92 41.86
CA GLY A 156 9.71 11.14 40.66
C GLY A 156 9.61 11.96 39.38
N ILE A 157 10.47 11.61 38.43
CA ILE A 157 10.48 12.10 37.06
C ILE A 157 10.37 10.88 36.14
N TYR A 158 9.42 10.92 35.20
CA TYR A 158 9.23 9.89 34.18
C TYR A 158 9.39 10.48 32.78
N SER A 159 10.16 9.83 31.91
CA SER A 159 10.33 10.22 30.51
C SER A 159 10.74 9.04 29.63
N THR A 160 10.35 9.06 28.35
CA THR A 160 10.91 8.14 27.34
C THR A 160 12.06 8.75 26.55
N CYS A 161 12.48 9.98 26.89
CA CYS A 161 13.71 10.55 26.35
C CYS A 161 14.93 9.96 27.06
N PRO A 162 16.09 9.92 26.41
CA PRO A 162 17.33 9.48 27.05
C PRO A 162 17.60 10.25 28.36
N PRO A 163 18.14 9.59 29.41
CA PRO A 163 18.26 10.15 30.75
C PRO A 163 19.28 11.29 30.84
N GLU A 164 20.17 11.40 29.84
CA GLU A 164 21.16 12.47 29.73
C GLU A 164 20.52 13.82 29.40
N TYR A 165 19.41 13.83 28.65
CA TYR A 165 18.71 15.04 28.28
C TYR A 165 17.20 14.78 28.08
N LEU A 166 16.42 15.22 29.07
CA LEU A 166 14.97 15.02 29.10
C LEU A 166 14.26 16.15 28.34
N TYR A 167 14.07 15.99 27.03
CA TYR A 167 13.31 16.97 26.20
C TYR A 167 11.87 17.18 26.69
N TYR A 168 11.28 16.15 27.29
CA TYR A 168 10.07 16.28 28.09
C TYR A 168 10.13 15.31 29.26
N TYR A 169 9.40 15.60 30.33
CA TYR A 169 9.23 14.67 31.44
C TYR A 169 7.99 14.99 32.26
N ILE A 170 7.49 13.99 32.97
CA ILE A 170 6.39 14.16 33.93
C ILE A 170 7.01 14.12 35.31
N LYS A 171 6.88 15.21 36.06
CA LYS A 171 7.33 15.31 37.44
C LYS A 171 6.14 15.15 38.37
N ALA A 172 6.23 14.26 39.34
CA ALA A 172 5.18 14.02 40.33
C ALA A 172 5.75 13.86 41.73
N LYS A 173 5.03 14.34 42.75
CA LYS A 173 5.49 14.26 44.14
C LYS A 173 5.56 12.83 44.65
N LYS A 174 4.63 11.98 44.22
CA LYS A 174 4.61 10.55 44.54
C LYS A 174 4.26 9.74 43.30
N MET A 175 5.05 8.71 43.04
CA MET A 175 4.77 7.70 42.02
C MET A 175 4.81 6.29 42.65
N LYS A 176 4.06 5.36 42.07
CA LYS A 176 4.06 3.93 42.42
C LYS A 176 4.18 3.13 41.13
N VAL A 177 5.14 2.21 41.07
CA VAL A 177 5.25 1.20 40.01
C VAL A 177 4.75 -0.14 40.56
N VAL A 178 3.90 -0.83 39.81
CA VAL A 178 3.38 -2.17 40.13
C VAL A 178 3.72 -3.12 38.98
N ASP A 179 4.25 -4.30 39.31
CA ASP A 179 4.62 -5.39 38.40
C ASP A 179 5.55 -4.97 37.25
N GLN A 180 6.30 -3.87 37.40
CA GLN A 180 7.10 -3.22 36.34
C GLN A 180 6.28 -2.70 35.13
N ASP A 181 4.96 -2.93 35.12
CA ASP A 181 4.05 -2.70 33.99
C ASP A 181 2.97 -1.62 34.25
N GLU A 182 2.94 -1.05 35.46
CA GLU A 182 1.95 -0.02 35.83
C GLU A 182 2.55 1.13 36.64
N LEU A 183 2.59 2.36 36.09
CA LEU A 183 3.04 3.57 36.79
C LEU A 183 1.86 4.45 37.21
N PHE A 184 1.63 4.58 38.51
CA PHE A 184 0.68 5.53 39.10
C PHE A 184 1.39 6.79 39.57
N PHE A 185 0.76 7.94 39.42
CA PHE A 185 1.30 9.21 39.92
C PHE A 185 0.22 10.06 40.58
N SER A 186 0.65 10.92 41.50
CA SER A 186 -0.19 11.95 42.13
C SER A 186 0.45 13.32 42.05
N ASN A 187 -0.37 14.34 41.79
CA ASN A 187 0.04 15.72 41.60
C ASN A 187 1.20 15.85 40.59
N ALA A 188 0.98 15.31 39.39
CA ALA A 188 1.97 15.32 38.32
C ALA A 188 1.82 16.53 37.41
N ARG A 189 2.93 17.00 36.86
CA ARG A 189 2.97 18.08 35.88
C ARG A 189 3.94 17.70 34.76
N LEU A 190 3.51 17.95 33.53
CA LEU A 190 4.36 17.80 32.36
C LEU A 190 5.31 18.99 32.25
N TYR A 191 6.55 18.71 31.90
CA TYR A 191 7.58 19.68 31.54
C TYR A 191 8.04 19.38 30.12
N ILE A 192 8.15 20.40 29.28
CA ILE A 192 8.74 20.31 27.94
C ILE A 192 9.89 21.31 27.90
N LEU A 193 11.12 20.85 27.62
CA LEU A 193 12.33 21.69 27.68
C LEU A 193 12.46 22.44 29.02
N ASP A 194 12.18 21.76 30.14
CA ASP A 194 12.11 22.32 31.50
C ASP A 194 11.03 23.41 31.73
N ILE A 195 10.18 23.68 30.74
CA ILE A 195 9.05 24.60 30.87
C ILE A 195 7.83 23.85 31.41
N PRO A 196 7.25 24.24 32.55
CA PRO A 196 6.05 23.61 33.10
C PRO A 196 4.85 23.85 32.19
N TYR A 197 4.21 22.78 31.73
CA TYR A 197 2.93 22.84 31.05
C TYR A 197 1.83 23.27 32.05
N PRO A 198 0.86 24.11 31.66
CA PRO A 198 -0.09 24.72 32.59
C PRO A 198 -1.00 23.72 33.31
N LEU A 199 -1.28 22.56 32.70
CA LEU A 199 -2.14 21.52 33.29
C LEU A 199 -1.41 20.71 34.38
N ILE A 200 -2.02 20.62 35.56
CA ILE A 200 -1.62 19.73 36.64
C ILE A 200 -2.58 18.54 36.69
N PHE A 201 -2.03 17.33 36.74
CA PHE A 201 -2.79 16.10 36.88
C PHE A 201 -2.83 15.69 38.36
N PRO A 202 -3.99 15.79 39.06
CA PRO A 202 -4.07 15.48 40.49
C PRO A 202 -3.78 14.00 40.77
N PHE A 203 -4.15 13.11 39.85
CA PHE A 203 -3.84 11.69 39.84
C PHE A 203 -3.83 11.18 38.40
N GLY A 204 -3.05 10.15 38.11
CA GLY A 204 -3.05 9.49 36.81
C GLY A 204 -2.27 8.18 36.82
N TYR A 205 -2.35 7.47 35.71
CA TYR A 205 -1.72 6.16 35.54
C TYR A 205 -1.23 6.03 34.10
N VAL A 206 0.06 5.71 33.95
CA VAL A 206 0.73 5.33 32.70
C VAL A 206 0.85 3.80 32.71
N PRO A 207 0.15 3.09 31.82
CA PRO A 207 0.48 1.68 31.57
C PRO A 207 1.92 1.60 30.99
N THR A 208 2.76 0.69 31.46
CA THR A 208 4.02 0.37 30.78
C THR A 208 3.90 -0.79 29.80
N ASP A 209 2.77 -1.50 29.81
CA ASP A 209 2.35 -2.42 28.74
C ASP A 209 1.31 -1.79 27.80
N ILE A 210 1.65 -1.72 26.51
CA ILE A 210 0.79 -1.19 25.46
C ILE A 210 -0.26 -2.27 25.13
N GLU A 211 -1.36 -2.27 25.86
CA GLU A 211 -2.56 -2.91 25.33
C GLU A 211 -2.94 -2.18 24.02
N LYS A 212 -2.82 -2.88 22.89
CA LYS A 212 -3.12 -2.41 21.53
C LYS A 212 -4.59 -1.95 21.31
N LYS A 213 -5.39 -1.85 22.37
CA LYS A 213 -6.86 -1.84 22.40
C LYS A 213 -7.41 -0.73 23.31
N ARG A 214 -7.14 0.55 22.99
CA ARG A 214 -7.55 1.69 23.84
C ARG A 214 -8.16 2.84 23.05
N SER A 215 -9.05 3.59 23.71
CA SER A 215 -9.74 4.78 23.19
C SER A 215 -9.04 6.06 23.64
N GLY A 216 -9.12 7.14 22.87
CA GLY A 216 -8.47 8.39 23.21
C GLY A 216 -8.58 9.52 22.19
N LEU A 217 -8.17 10.73 22.60
CA LEU A 217 -8.08 11.91 21.74
C LEU A 217 -7.05 11.75 20.61
N LEU A 218 -7.41 12.21 19.41
CA LEU A 218 -6.47 12.31 18.29
C LEU A 218 -5.51 13.48 18.49
N THR A 219 -4.31 13.38 17.92
CA THR A 219 -3.30 14.44 18.00
C THR A 219 -3.62 15.54 16.99
N PRO A 220 -3.95 16.77 17.44
CA PRO A 220 -4.26 17.84 16.52
C PRO A 220 -3.02 18.33 15.77
N THR A 221 -3.21 18.89 14.58
CA THR A 221 -2.13 19.40 13.71
C THR A 221 -2.48 20.79 13.21
N TYR A 222 -1.52 21.71 13.17
CA TYR A 222 -1.74 23.04 12.61
C TYR A 222 -1.55 23.02 11.09
N ALA A 223 -2.49 23.64 10.39
CA ALA A 223 -2.45 23.79 8.94
C ALA A 223 -2.65 25.25 8.55
N PHE A 224 -1.92 25.70 7.53
CA PHE A 224 -2.17 26.99 6.91
C PHE A 224 -2.53 26.78 5.43
N GLN A 225 -3.69 27.29 5.03
CA GLN A 225 -4.19 27.19 3.66
C GLN A 225 -4.57 28.57 3.12
N ASN A 226 -3.79 29.04 2.14
CA ASN A 226 -3.99 30.34 1.53
C ASN A 226 -4.99 30.31 0.36
N GLN A 227 -5.09 29.19 -0.36
CA GLN A 227 -5.80 29.17 -1.66
C GLN A 227 -7.34 29.17 -1.56
N ASN A 228 -7.93 28.59 -0.52
CA ASN A 228 -9.39 28.57 -0.32
C ASN A 228 -9.87 29.70 0.61
N ASN A 229 -9.02 30.72 0.87
CA ASN A 229 -9.22 31.70 1.95
C ASN A 229 -9.50 31.07 3.31
N ARG A 230 -9.10 29.80 3.52
CA ARG A 230 -9.41 29.07 4.75
C ARG A 230 -8.63 29.63 5.96
N GLY A 231 -7.41 30.11 5.72
CA GLY A 231 -6.55 30.72 6.73
C GLY A 231 -5.84 29.68 7.59
N LEU A 232 -5.69 29.99 8.88
CA LEU A 232 -5.11 29.09 9.87
C LEU A 232 -6.16 28.06 10.30
N GLY A 233 -5.77 26.81 10.47
CA GLY A 233 -6.67 25.76 10.92
C GLY A 233 -6.01 24.80 11.90
N LEU A 234 -6.87 24.19 12.70
CA LEU A 234 -6.54 23.08 13.58
C LEU A 234 -7.22 21.83 13.01
N GLN A 235 -6.40 20.87 12.60
CA GLN A 235 -6.82 19.63 11.97
C GLN A 235 -6.73 18.45 12.94
N ASN A 236 -7.41 17.36 12.59
CA ASN A 236 -7.35 16.09 13.31
C ASN A 236 -7.75 16.24 14.79
N VAL A 237 -8.70 17.12 15.08
CA VAL A 237 -9.31 17.25 16.40
C VAL A 237 -10.40 16.20 16.49
N GLY A 238 -10.21 15.18 17.31
CA GLY A 238 -11.15 14.06 17.33
C GLY A 238 -10.94 13.06 18.45
N TRP A 239 -11.72 11.99 18.39
CA TRP A 239 -11.72 10.89 19.34
C TRP A 239 -11.66 9.55 18.59
N PHE A 240 -10.74 8.69 18.99
CA PHE A 240 -10.66 7.29 18.62
C PHE A 240 -11.33 6.43 19.70
N GLN A 241 -12.21 5.53 19.29
CA GLN A 241 -12.94 4.62 20.17
C GLN A 241 -12.61 3.17 19.79
N TYR A 242 -12.07 2.42 20.75
CA TYR A 242 -12.03 0.97 20.70
C TYR A 242 -13.32 0.43 21.34
N PHE A 243 -14.16 -0.30 20.57
CA PHE A 243 -15.39 -0.91 21.10
C PHE A 243 -15.15 -2.35 21.53
N ASN A 244 -14.52 -3.15 20.66
CA ASN A 244 -14.13 -4.54 20.91
C ASN A 244 -13.08 -5.00 19.88
N ASP A 245 -12.66 -6.27 19.95
CA ASP A 245 -11.64 -6.88 19.09
C ASP A 245 -11.95 -6.91 17.60
N TYR A 246 -13.22 -6.66 17.24
CA TYR A 246 -13.71 -6.71 15.88
C TYR A 246 -14.20 -5.37 15.36
N LEU A 247 -14.26 -4.31 16.19
CA LEU A 247 -14.83 -3.01 15.84
C LEU A 247 -14.10 -1.86 16.54
N THR A 248 -13.61 -0.92 15.73
CA THR A 248 -13.08 0.37 16.16
C THR A 248 -13.78 1.51 15.42
N GLY A 249 -13.80 2.69 16.03
CA GLY A 249 -14.35 3.90 15.45
C GLY A 249 -13.44 5.10 15.69
N GLN A 250 -13.53 6.10 14.83
CA GLN A 250 -12.84 7.37 14.92
C GLN A 250 -13.79 8.45 14.42
N VAL A 251 -13.87 9.56 15.14
CA VAL A 251 -14.53 10.78 14.68
C VAL A 251 -13.53 11.91 14.82
N ASP A 252 -13.27 12.61 13.73
CA ASP A 252 -12.31 13.71 13.66
C ASP A 252 -12.84 14.88 12.85
N GLY A 253 -12.32 16.06 13.11
CA GLY A 253 -12.67 17.24 12.36
C GLY A 253 -11.54 18.25 12.27
N ASP A 254 -11.65 19.07 11.23
CA ASP A 254 -10.76 20.18 10.96
C ASP A 254 -11.56 21.48 11.07
N ILE A 255 -11.01 22.49 11.73
CA ILE A 255 -11.65 23.79 11.92
C ILE A 255 -10.67 24.87 11.50
N TYR A 256 -11.13 25.81 10.69
CA TYR A 256 -10.31 26.91 10.17
C TYR A 256 -10.84 28.28 10.62
N THR A 257 -9.98 29.31 10.62
CA THR A 257 -10.31 30.68 11.04
C THR A 257 -11.36 31.35 10.15
N SER A 258 -11.43 30.95 8.87
CA SER A 258 -12.52 31.30 7.94
C SER A 258 -13.90 30.79 8.36
N GLY A 259 -13.94 29.86 9.32
CA GLY A 259 -15.12 29.15 9.73
C GLY A 259 -15.43 27.93 8.86
N THR A 260 -14.63 27.60 7.85
CA THR A 260 -14.69 26.29 7.19
C THR A 260 -14.48 25.19 8.22
N PHE A 261 -15.28 24.13 8.13
CA PHE A 261 -15.04 22.93 8.93
C PHE A 261 -15.25 21.65 8.12
N TYR A 262 -14.52 20.63 8.54
CA TYR A 262 -14.61 19.27 8.05
C TYR A 262 -14.91 18.33 9.21
N LEU A 263 -15.74 17.34 8.98
CA LEU A 263 -16.06 16.28 9.92
C LEU A 263 -15.94 14.95 9.18
N ASN A 264 -15.21 14.01 9.78
CA ASN A 264 -14.96 12.69 9.26
C ASN A 264 -15.26 11.65 10.33
N GLY A 265 -16.06 10.64 9.96
CA GLY A 265 -16.34 9.48 10.79
C GLY A 265 -15.82 8.23 10.10
N ARG A 266 -14.94 7.48 10.76
CA ARG A 266 -14.41 6.21 10.28
C ARG A 266 -14.76 5.10 11.24
N MET A 267 -15.38 4.03 10.75
CA MET A 267 -15.59 2.78 11.48
C MET A 267 -14.83 1.67 10.77
N GLN A 268 -14.07 0.88 11.51
CA GLN A 268 -13.34 -0.27 10.98
C GLN A 268 -13.81 -1.53 11.69
N TYR A 269 -14.12 -2.56 10.91
CA TYR A 269 -14.58 -3.83 11.46
C TYR A 269 -13.84 -5.00 10.81
N ARG A 270 -13.45 -5.99 11.62
CA ARG A 270 -12.70 -7.14 11.13
C ARG A 270 -12.85 -8.34 12.05
N LYS A 271 -13.26 -9.46 11.48
CA LYS A 271 -13.19 -10.79 12.09
C LYS A 271 -12.44 -11.72 11.14
N THR A 272 -11.25 -12.16 11.56
CA THR A 272 -10.35 -13.01 10.76
C THR A 272 -11.10 -14.21 10.16
N ASN A 273 -10.92 -14.46 8.86
CA ASN A 273 -11.58 -15.50 8.06
C ASN A 273 -13.09 -15.33 7.81
N TRP A 274 -13.73 -14.29 8.35
CA TRP A 274 -15.17 -14.04 8.15
C TRP A 274 -15.40 -12.75 7.36
N TYR A 275 -14.99 -11.61 7.90
CA TYR A 275 -15.20 -10.32 7.24
C TYR A 275 -14.14 -9.31 7.62
N ASN A 276 -13.90 -8.33 6.74
CA ASN A 276 -13.16 -7.12 7.03
C ASN A 276 -13.73 -5.95 6.23
N GLY A 277 -13.65 -4.74 6.77
CA GLY A 277 -14.11 -3.57 6.07
C GLY A 277 -13.98 -2.27 6.87
N SER A 278 -14.31 -1.18 6.20
CA SER A 278 -14.45 0.15 6.79
C SER A 278 -15.68 0.87 6.23
N LEU A 279 -16.22 1.78 7.04
CA LEU A 279 -17.21 2.77 6.67
C LEU A 279 -16.61 4.14 6.97
N ASP A 280 -16.54 5.00 5.97
CA ASP A 280 -15.99 6.35 6.01
C ASP A 280 -17.12 7.31 5.63
N ILE A 281 -17.43 8.29 6.49
CA ILE A 281 -18.46 9.29 6.26
C ILE A 281 -17.83 10.65 6.40
N GLY A 282 -17.86 11.44 5.34
CA GLY A 282 -17.29 12.77 5.31
C GLY A 282 -18.34 13.84 5.09
N TYR A 283 -18.22 14.92 5.84
CA TYR A 283 -19.04 16.12 5.70
C TYR A 283 -18.14 17.35 5.78
N SER A 284 -18.23 18.24 4.79
CA SER A 284 -17.53 19.52 4.85
C SER A 284 -18.48 20.67 4.55
N LYS A 285 -18.23 21.79 5.22
CA LYS A 285 -18.85 23.07 4.92
C LYS A 285 -17.74 24.09 4.71
N ASP A 286 -17.53 24.47 3.46
CA ASP A 286 -16.52 25.44 3.06
C ASP A 286 -17.15 26.83 2.96
N ARG A 287 -16.53 27.81 3.62
CA ARG A 287 -16.82 29.25 3.53
C ARG A 287 -15.49 29.99 3.58
N GLY A 288 -15.20 30.80 2.55
CA GLY A 288 -13.92 31.52 2.47
C GLY A 288 -13.97 32.92 3.07
N LEU A 289 -15.08 33.64 2.82
CA LEU A 289 -15.27 35.06 3.13
C LEU A 289 -16.36 35.27 4.18
N GLU A 290 -16.55 36.51 4.66
CA GLU A 290 -17.63 36.84 5.57
C GLU A 290 -18.97 36.88 4.83
N PRO A 291 -20.11 36.51 5.44
CA PRO A 291 -21.43 36.56 4.79
C PRO A 291 -21.83 37.94 4.24
N THR A 292 -21.15 39.00 4.67
CA THR A 292 -21.34 40.38 4.23
C THR A 292 -20.56 40.74 2.97
N ASP A 293 -19.63 39.88 2.53
CA ASP A 293 -18.80 40.14 1.35
C ASP A 293 -19.57 39.85 0.05
N PRO A 294 -19.41 40.67 -1.01
CA PRO A 294 -20.13 40.50 -2.29
C PRO A 294 -19.93 39.13 -2.96
N ASP A 295 -18.79 38.48 -2.70
CA ASP A 295 -18.40 37.19 -3.27
C ASP A 295 -18.55 36.03 -2.27
N PHE A 296 -19.42 36.18 -1.25
CA PHE A 296 -19.68 35.12 -0.29
C PHE A 296 -20.32 33.89 -0.96
N GLU A 297 -19.62 32.77 -0.91
CA GLU A 297 -20.14 31.48 -1.35
C GLU A 297 -19.99 30.44 -0.23
N GLN A 298 -21.05 29.64 -0.02
CA GLN A 298 -21.05 28.53 0.91
C GLN A 298 -21.28 27.23 0.17
N ARG A 299 -20.36 26.27 0.30
CA ARG A 299 -20.47 24.95 -0.32
C ARG A 299 -20.56 23.86 0.74
N VAL A 300 -21.50 22.94 0.57
CA VAL A 300 -21.63 21.75 1.41
C VAL A 300 -21.24 20.54 0.58
N GLN A 301 -20.30 19.74 1.09
CA GLN A 301 -19.85 18.52 0.41
C GLN A 301 -20.04 17.32 1.33
N LYS A 302 -20.36 16.18 0.72
CA LYS A 302 -20.64 14.94 1.43
C LYS A 302 -19.90 13.79 0.75
N SER A 303 -19.44 12.83 1.54
CA SER A 303 -18.93 11.56 1.02
C SER A 303 -19.33 10.39 1.90
N ILE A 304 -19.51 9.23 1.27
CA ILE A 304 -19.73 7.94 1.89
C ILE A 304 -18.80 6.94 1.17
N GLY A 305 -17.83 6.43 1.91
CA GLY A 305 -16.94 5.35 1.52
C GLY A 305 -17.29 4.07 2.28
N ILE A 306 -17.47 2.95 1.59
CA ILE A 306 -17.63 1.64 2.22
C ILE A 306 -16.67 0.69 1.54
N GLN A 307 -15.75 0.11 2.31
CA GLN A 307 -14.97 -1.04 1.88
C GLN A 307 -15.45 -2.26 2.67
N HIS A 308 -15.81 -3.34 1.99
CA HIS A 308 -16.27 -4.56 2.64
C HIS A 308 -15.75 -5.77 1.88
N ASN A 309 -15.23 -6.76 2.60
CA ASN A 309 -14.89 -8.08 2.08
C ASN A 309 -15.35 -9.12 3.09
N GLN A 310 -16.17 -10.06 2.65
CA GLN A 310 -16.70 -11.14 3.48
C GLN A 310 -16.50 -12.48 2.77
N THR A 311 -15.92 -13.43 3.48
CA THR A 311 -15.89 -14.84 3.09
C THR A 311 -17.08 -15.51 3.75
N ILE A 312 -18.09 -15.86 2.95
CA ILE A 312 -19.28 -16.57 3.43
C ILE A 312 -18.94 -18.06 3.63
N SER A 313 -18.16 -18.62 2.70
CA SER A 313 -17.59 -19.98 2.78
C SER A 313 -16.30 -20.04 1.96
N PRO A 314 -15.51 -21.15 2.00
CA PRO A 314 -14.37 -21.34 1.09
C PRO A 314 -14.71 -21.23 -0.41
N TYR A 315 -16.01 -21.29 -0.72
CA TYR A 315 -16.58 -21.32 -2.06
C TYR A 315 -17.36 -20.04 -2.39
N ALA A 316 -17.61 -19.15 -1.43
CA ALA A 316 -18.48 -18.00 -1.60
C ALA A 316 -17.90 -16.74 -0.92
N SER A 317 -17.82 -15.64 -1.65
CA SER A 317 -17.37 -14.35 -1.12
C SER A 317 -18.21 -13.18 -1.63
N VAL A 318 -18.31 -12.15 -0.80
CA VAL A 318 -18.90 -10.86 -1.14
C VAL A 318 -17.82 -9.80 -0.97
N SER A 319 -17.71 -8.88 -1.92
CA SER A 319 -16.92 -7.66 -1.78
C SER A 319 -17.72 -6.45 -2.22
N ALA A 320 -17.50 -5.33 -1.55
CA ALA A 320 -18.06 -4.04 -1.93
C ALA A 320 -17.01 -2.95 -1.75
N ASN A 321 -16.96 -2.03 -2.71
CA ASN A 321 -16.26 -0.77 -2.62
C ASN A 321 -17.24 0.30 -3.08
N VAL A 322 -17.91 0.95 -2.15
CA VAL A 322 -18.86 2.04 -2.43
C VAL A 322 -18.14 3.36 -2.21
N ASN A 323 -18.16 4.23 -3.20
CA ASN A 323 -17.63 5.58 -3.13
C ASN A 323 -18.69 6.51 -3.71
N LEU A 324 -19.47 7.12 -2.84
CA LEU A 324 -20.48 8.12 -3.20
C LEU A 324 -20.02 9.45 -2.66
N ARG A 325 -19.98 10.48 -3.49
CA ARG A 325 -19.54 11.82 -3.09
C ARG A 325 -20.15 12.90 -3.95
N THR A 326 -20.20 14.11 -3.42
CA THR A 326 -20.44 15.32 -4.22
C THR A 326 -19.22 15.62 -5.09
N GLU A 327 -19.42 16.19 -6.28
CA GLU A 327 -18.39 16.53 -7.27
C GLU A 327 -17.12 17.14 -6.66
N ASP A 328 -17.31 18.20 -5.86
CA ASP A 328 -16.21 19.01 -5.35
C ASP A 328 -15.47 18.41 -4.16
N TYR A 329 -15.93 17.28 -3.63
CA TYR A 329 -15.50 16.76 -2.33
C TYR A 329 -13.97 16.54 -2.28
N LEU A 330 -13.39 15.80 -3.23
CA LEU A 330 -11.94 15.56 -3.23
C LEU A 330 -11.14 16.81 -3.59
N ARG A 331 -11.64 17.63 -4.54
CA ARG A 331 -11.01 18.90 -4.92
C ARG A 331 -10.96 19.91 -3.77
N ARG A 332 -11.74 19.73 -2.71
CA ARG A 332 -11.77 20.67 -1.58
C ARG A 332 -11.22 20.07 -0.29
N ASN A 333 -11.29 18.74 -0.12
CA ASN A 333 -10.93 18.08 1.13
C ASN A 333 -9.71 17.14 1.03
N SER A 334 -9.20 16.82 -0.17
CA SER A 334 -7.97 16.02 -0.32
C SER A 334 -6.73 16.89 -0.56
N TYR A 335 -5.61 16.42 0.00
CA TYR A 335 -4.26 16.95 -0.18
C TYR A 335 -3.43 16.19 -1.22
N ASP A 336 -3.94 15.04 -1.69
CA ASP A 336 -3.35 14.29 -2.78
C ASP A 336 -3.78 14.90 -4.12
N ILE A 337 -2.82 15.14 -5.01
CA ILE A 337 -3.12 15.75 -6.30
C ILE A 337 -3.95 14.84 -7.22
N ASN A 338 -3.74 13.53 -7.15
CA ASN A 338 -4.47 12.59 -7.99
C ASN A 338 -5.94 12.53 -7.58
N ASP A 339 -6.21 12.52 -6.27
CA ASP A 339 -7.56 12.61 -5.72
C ASP A 339 -8.28 13.88 -6.21
N ARG A 340 -7.60 15.02 -6.16
CA ARG A 340 -8.17 16.32 -6.56
C ARG A 340 -8.47 16.40 -8.06
N ALA A 341 -7.72 15.66 -8.88
CA ALA A 341 -7.93 15.56 -10.32
C ALA A 341 -8.96 14.49 -10.70
N GLU A 342 -9.48 13.72 -9.75
CA GLU A 342 -10.41 12.63 -10.00
C GLU A 342 -11.83 13.15 -10.25
N THR A 343 -12.23 13.20 -11.52
CA THR A 343 -13.57 13.65 -11.95
C THR A 343 -14.62 12.55 -11.99
N ASN A 344 -14.26 11.30 -11.64
CA ASN A 344 -15.18 10.17 -11.66
C ASN A 344 -15.25 9.52 -10.28
N SER A 345 -16.41 8.98 -9.90
CA SER A 345 -16.54 8.08 -8.77
C SER A 345 -17.05 6.72 -9.22
N ARG A 346 -16.39 5.66 -8.76
CA ARG A 346 -16.75 4.28 -9.07
C ARG A 346 -17.12 3.54 -7.79
N SER A 347 -18.34 3.03 -7.74
CA SER A 347 -18.78 2.10 -6.70
C SER A 347 -19.00 0.72 -7.32
N THR A 348 -18.54 -0.35 -6.65
CA THR A 348 -18.72 -1.73 -7.07
C THR A 348 -19.22 -2.60 -5.93
N MET A 349 -20.04 -3.58 -6.27
CA MET A 349 -20.40 -4.70 -5.40
C MET A 349 -20.26 -5.98 -6.21
N ALA A 350 -19.71 -7.02 -5.61
CA ALA A 350 -19.50 -8.30 -6.26
C ALA A 350 -19.79 -9.45 -5.29
N TYR A 351 -20.43 -10.49 -5.83
CA TYR A 351 -20.59 -11.78 -5.18
C TYR A 351 -19.98 -12.84 -6.09
N ASN A 352 -19.16 -13.71 -5.53
CA ASN A 352 -18.51 -14.79 -6.25
C ASN A 352 -18.80 -16.11 -5.55
N TYR A 353 -19.20 -17.09 -6.34
CA TYR A 353 -19.41 -18.48 -5.93
C TYR A 353 -18.65 -19.42 -6.86
N LYS A 354 -17.94 -20.38 -6.29
CA LYS A 354 -17.21 -21.43 -7.01
C LYS A 354 -17.72 -22.77 -6.51
N HIS A 355 -18.20 -23.62 -7.41
CA HIS A 355 -18.62 -24.97 -7.03
C HIS A 355 -17.45 -25.72 -6.35
N PRO A 356 -17.68 -26.50 -5.28
CA PRO A 356 -16.60 -27.17 -4.53
C PRO A 356 -15.67 -28.06 -5.38
N GLU A 357 -16.23 -28.72 -6.38
CA GLU A 357 -15.50 -29.56 -7.34
C GLU A 357 -15.00 -28.80 -8.57
N ASN A 358 -15.06 -27.46 -8.57
CA ASN A 358 -14.72 -26.57 -9.67
C ASN A 358 -15.56 -26.71 -10.95
N LEU A 359 -16.68 -27.44 -10.91
CA LEU A 359 -17.56 -27.69 -12.07
C LEU A 359 -18.12 -26.43 -12.73
N PHE A 360 -18.37 -25.38 -11.95
CA PHE A 360 -18.81 -24.09 -12.46
C PHE A 360 -18.43 -22.95 -11.50
N THR A 361 -18.40 -21.74 -12.03
CA THR A 361 -18.32 -20.51 -11.25
C THR A 361 -19.52 -19.62 -11.57
N PHE A 362 -20.08 -19.00 -10.53
CA PHE A 362 -21.08 -17.97 -10.64
C PHE A 362 -20.52 -16.69 -10.03
N SER A 363 -20.59 -15.59 -10.76
CA SER A 363 -20.25 -14.27 -10.23
C SER A 363 -21.35 -13.29 -10.59
N THR A 364 -21.74 -12.44 -9.67
CA THR A 364 -22.60 -11.30 -9.98
C THR A 364 -21.97 -10.03 -9.47
N ASN A 365 -22.10 -8.96 -10.24
CA ASN A 365 -21.61 -7.65 -9.84
C ASN A 365 -22.59 -6.55 -10.23
N ALA A 366 -22.52 -5.47 -9.48
CA ALA A 366 -23.13 -4.20 -9.80
C ALA A 366 -22.06 -3.12 -9.71
N GLN A 367 -22.11 -2.16 -10.62
CA GLN A 367 -21.16 -1.07 -10.68
C GLN A 367 -21.89 0.23 -11.01
N LEU A 368 -21.71 1.23 -10.15
CA LEU A 368 -22.12 2.61 -10.40
C LEU A 368 -20.90 3.43 -10.78
N ASN A 369 -20.97 4.16 -11.89
CA ASN A 369 -19.95 5.09 -12.34
C ASN A 369 -20.59 6.47 -12.50
N GLN A 370 -20.10 7.44 -11.75
CA GLN A 370 -20.55 8.84 -11.82
C GLN A 370 -19.42 9.67 -12.41
N ASN A 371 -19.71 10.41 -13.48
CA ASN A 371 -18.78 11.37 -14.05
C ASN A 371 -19.25 12.76 -13.68
N PHE A 372 -18.48 13.44 -12.84
CA PHE A 372 -18.82 14.76 -12.35
C PHE A 372 -18.50 15.87 -13.37
N SER A 373 -17.73 15.59 -14.43
CA SER A 373 -17.43 16.59 -15.46
C SER A 373 -18.60 16.87 -16.41
N ASN A 374 -19.53 15.93 -16.56
CA ASN A 374 -20.71 16.06 -17.42
C ASN A 374 -21.98 15.55 -16.72
N TYR A 375 -21.92 15.38 -15.40
CA TYR A 375 -22.99 14.92 -14.53
C TYR A 375 -23.67 13.60 -14.95
N SER A 376 -23.01 12.78 -15.77
CA SER A 376 -23.58 11.50 -16.19
C SER A 376 -23.40 10.42 -15.14
N THR A 377 -24.38 9.53 -15.04
CA THR A 377 -24.33 8.37 -14.15
C THR A 377 -24.68 7.10 -14.91
N GLN A 378 -23.83 6.10 -14.83
CA GLN A 378 -24.05 4.78 -15.40
C GLN A 378 -24.09 3.73 -14.30
N LEU A 379 -25.21 3.02 -14.18
CA LEU A 379 -25.34 1.83 -13.34
C LEU A 379 -25.31 0.59 -14.24
N SER A 380 -24.22 -0.17 -14.16
CA SER A 380 -24.08 -1.48 -14.81
C SER A 380 -24.33 -2.56 -13.77
N GLY A 381 -25.51 -3.16 -13.76
CA GLY A 381 -25.86 -4.12 -12.72
C GLY A 381 -27.37 -4.35 -12.62
N PRO A 382 -27.81 -5.54 -12.15
CA PRO A 382 -26.97 -6.70 -11.88
C PRO A 382 -26.41 -7.28 -13.17
N SER A 383 -25.11 -7.58 -13.21
CA SER A 383 -24.52 -8.44 -14.21
C SER A 383 -24.18 -9.77 -13.56
N ALA A 384 -24.41 -10.87 -14.24
CA ALA A 384 -24.14 -12.20 -13.71
C ALA A 384 -23.42 -13.04 -14.76
N ASN A 385 -22.31 -13.67 -14.39
CA ASN A 385 -21.57 -14.59 -15.23
C ASN A 385 -21.61 -15.97 -14.61
N PHE A 386 -22.15 -16.94 -15.34
CA PHE A 386 -22.17 -18.35 -15.01
C PHE A 386 -21.29 -19.09 -16.01
N ARG A 387 -20.12 -19.57 -15.57
CA ARG A 387 -19.12 -20.25 -16.39
C ARG A 387 -19.02 -21.71 -15.96
N PHE A 388 -19.20 -22.63 -16.90
CA PHE A 388 -18.91 -24.04 -16.67
C PHE A 388 -17.40 -24.31 -16.79
N GLN A 389 -16.92 -25.32 -16.10
CA GLN A 389 -15.56 -25.82 -16.31
C GLN A 389 -15.43 -26.34 -17.74
N THR A 390 -14.34 -25.98 -18.41
CA THR A 390 -13.96 -26.59 -19.67
C THR A 390 -13.90 -28.10 -19.50
N PHE A 391 -14.65 -28.83 -20.32
CA PHE A 391 -14.61 -30.29 -20.30
C PHE A 391 -14.14 -30.82 -21.66
N SER A 392 -13.38 -31.91 -21.60
CA SER A 392 -12.77 -32.54 -22.76
C SER A 392 -13.40 -33.93 -22.94
N PRO A 393 -14.53 -34.05 -23.67
CA PRO A 393 -15.41 -35.23 -23.62
C PRO A 393 -14.74 -36.54 -24.04
N PHE A 394 -13.64 -36.49 -24.79
CA PHE A 394 -12.93 -37.66 -25.28
C PHE A 394 -11.51 -37.78 -24.74
N GLN A 395 -11.14 -36.96 -23.75
CA GLN A 395 -9.80 -37.02 -23.17
C GLN A 395 -9.62 -38.32 -22.40
N ASN A 396 -8.59 -39.09 -22.76
CA ASN A 396 -8.22 -40.30 -22.04
C ASN A 396 -7.15 -39.99 -21.00
N SER A 397 -7.34 -40.44 -19.76
CA SER A 397 -6.42 -40.25 -18.64
C SER A 397 -5.09 -41.01 -18.80
N SER A 398 -5.01 -41.99 -19.71
CA SER A 398 -3.80 -42.76 -19.97
C SER A 398 -2.93 -42.23 -21.12
N SER A 399 -3.40 -41.25 -21.89
CA SER A 399 -2.66 -40.69 -23.03
C SER A 399 -1.65 -39.62 -22.56
N GLY A 400 -0.36 -39.83 -22.81
CA GLY A 400 0.67 -38.81 -22.54
C GLY A 400 0.52 -37.56 -23.41
N SER A 401 1.04 -36.41 -22.95
CA SER A 401 0.88 -35.06 -23.56
C SER A 401 1.34 -34.91 -25.03
N GLY A 402 1.95 -35.94 -25.64
CA GLY A 402 2.37 -35.95 -27.05
C GLY A 402 1.80 -37.11 -27.88
N GLN A 403 0.90 -37.94 -27.31
CA GLN A 403 0.27 -39.08 -27.97
C GLN A 403 -1.26 -38.93 -28.10
N GLN A 404 -1.80 -37.79 -27.68
CA GLN A 404 -3.23 -37.50 -27.77
C GLN A 404 -3.67 -37.47 -29.23
N ARG A 405 -4.77 -38.16 -29.53
CA ARG A 405 -5.41 -38.10 -30.85
C ARG A 405 -6.17 -36.78 -30.97
N TRP A 406 -6.38 -36.29 -32.19
CA TRP A 406 -7.02 -34.98 -32.41
C TRP A 406 -8.37 -34.82 -31.69
N TYR A 407 -9.18 -35.89 -31.62
CA TYR A 407 -10.47 -35.87 -30.92
C TYR A 407 -10.34 -35.82 -29.40
N GLU A 408 -9.23 -36.31 -28.82
CA GLU A 408 -8.92 -36.20 -27.39
C GLU A 408 -8.52 -34.77 -27.00
N THR A 409 -8.24 -33.90 -27.98
CA THR A 409 -7.93 -32.47 -27.80
C THR A 409 -9.15 -31.55 -27.98
N ILE A 410 -10.35 -32.13 -28.12
CA ILE A 410 -11.61 -31.38 -28.20
C ILE A 410 -11.95 -30.86 -26.81
N ASN A 411 -12.05 -29.54 -26.68
CA ASN A 411 -12.44 -28.83 -25.48
C ASN A 411 -13.74 -28.09 -25.75
N ILE A 412 -14.70 -28.21 -24.84
CA ILE A 412 -15.98 -27.50 -24.89
C ILE A 412 -16.02 -26.49 -23.75
N ASN A 413 -16.26 -25.23 -24.09
CA ASN A 413 -16.50 -24.14 -23.16
C ASN A 413 -17.94 -23.66 -23.29
N TYR A 414 -18.57 -23.38 -22.15
CA TYR A 414 -19.91 -22.82 -22.12
C TYR A 414 -19.98 -21.76 -21.01
N ASP A 415 -20.28 -20.53 -21.43
CA ASP A 415 -20.31 -19.33 -20.62
C ASP A 415 -21.67 -18.65 -20.79
N ASN A 416 -22.23 -18.13 -19.70
CA ASN A 416 -23.49 -17.41 -19.72
C ASN A 416 -23.31 -16.07 -19.01
N THR A 417 -23.74 -14.99 -19.64
CA THR A 417 -23.57 -13.62 -19.16
C THR A 417 -24.89 -12.87 -19.25
N LEU A 418 -25.46 -12.54 -18.10
CA LEU A 418 -26.51 -11.54 -17.95
C LEU A 418 -25.87 -10.17 -17.79
N ARG A 419 -26.35 -9.15 -18.52
CA ARG A 419 -26.00 -7.76 -18.27
C ARG A 419 -27.26 -6.92 -18.16
N SER A 420 -27.20 -5.93 -17.28
CA SER A 420 -28.15 -4.83 -17.20
C SER A 420 -27.39 -3.51 -17.15
N ARG A 421 -27.95 -2.47 -17.75
CA ARG A 421 -27.39 -1.12 -17.79
C ARG A 421 -28.50 -0.08 -17.74
N PHE A 422 -28.28 0.91 -16.88
CA PHE A 422 -29.02 2.16 -16.80
C PHE A 422 -28.05 3.31 -17.05
N ASN A 423 -28.39 4.23 -17.96
CA ASN A 423 -27.56 5.39 -18.31
C ASN A 423 -28.36 6.67 -18.10
N TYR A 424 -27.99 7.46 -17.10
CA TYR A 424 -28.53 8.77 -16.82
C TYR A 424 -27.61 9.86 -17.37
N ASN A 425 -28.07 10.55 -18.40
CA ASN A 425 -27.38 11.69 -19.02
C ASN A 425 -28.39 12.85 -19.09
N PRO A 426 -28.39 13.78 -18.11
CA PRO A 426 -29.36 14.87 -18.09
C PRO A 426 -29.14 15.83 -19.27
N ILE A 427 -30.23 16.35 -19.85
CA ILE A 427 -30.16 17.33 -20.96
C ILE A 427 -29.59 18.66 -20.45
N ASP A 428 -30.11 19.15 -19.33
CA ASP A 428 -29.69 20.40 -18.68
C ASP A 428 -28.92 20.11 -17.40
N ALA A 429 -27.69 19.60 -17.57
CA ALA A 429 -26.91 19.02 -16.49
C ALA A 429 -26.64 19.98 -15.30
N ASP A 430 -26.48 21.28 -15.57
CA ASP A 430 -26.22 22.30 -14.54
C ASP A 430 -27.47 22.73 -13.75
N SER A 431 -28.67 22.42 -14.25
CA SER A 431 -29.96 22.78 -13.65
C SER A 431 -30.94 21.62 -13.59
N ALA A 432 -30.43 20.38 -13.60
CA ALA A 432 -31.26 19.20 -13.60
C ALA A 432 -32.02 19.08 -12.27
N ASP A 433 -33.34 19.24 -12.32
CA ASP A 433 -34.22 19.10 -11.16
C ASP A 433 -34.36 17.64 -10.72
N VAL A 434 -34.30 16.71 -11.68
CA VAL A 434 -34.39 15.26 -11.43
C VAL A 434 -33.01 14.70 -11.10
N THR A 435 -32.91 13.91 -10.04
CA THR A 435 -31.69 13.20 -9.68
C THR A 435 -31.59 11.86 -10.42
N PHE A 436 -30.37 11.33 -10.59
CA PHE A 436 -30.20 9.99 -11.19
C PHE A 436 -30.92 8.89 -10.39
N PHE A 437 -31.13 9.08 -9.09
CA PHE A 437 -31.79 8.11 -8.22
C PHE A 437 -33.31 8.11 -8.44
N GLU A 438 -33.92 9.28 -8.54
CA GLU A 438 -35.34 9.42 -8.90
C GLU A 438 -35.59 8.84 -10.30
N ALA A 439 -34.75 9.21 -11.27
CA ALA A 439 -34.80 8.65 -12.61
C ALA A 439 -34.62 7.12 -12.58
N LEU A 440 -33.76 6.56 -11.74
CA LEU A 440 -33.57 5.10 -11.62
C LEU A 440 -34.80 4.37 -11.07
N THR A 441 -35.69 5.05 -10.35
CA THR A 441 -36.92 4.45 -9.79
C THR A 441 -38.18 4.74 -10.60
N ASP A 442 -38.17 5.81 -11.40
CA ASP A 442 -39.32 6.25 -12.18
C ASP A 442 -38.90 6.49 -13.65
N ARG A 443 -39.58 5.77 -14.55
CA ARG A 443 -39.32 5.84 -15.98
C ARG A 443 -39.72 7.20 -16.57
N ASP A 444 -40.82 7.80 -16.13
CA ASP A 444 -41.33 9.03 -16.73
C ASP A 444 -40.38 10.19 -16.39
N LEU A 445 -39.87 10.23 -15.15
CA LEU A 445 -38.82 11.17 -14.74
C LEU A 445 -37.50 10.93 -15.48
N TYR A 446 -37.17 9.68 -15.81
CA TYR A 446 -36.02 9.37 -16.66
C TYR A 446 -36.17 9.95 -18.07
N GLU A 447 -37.33 9.74 -18.70
CA GLU A 447 -37.62 10.24 -20.04
C GLU A 447 -37.64 11.77 -20.07
N GLU A 448 -38.21 12.41 -19.05
CA GLU A 448 -38.20 13.88 -18.87
C GLU A 448 -36.77 14.43 -18.72
N ALA A 449 -35.97 13.83 -17.82
CA ALA A 449 -34.63 14.33 -17.52
C ALA A 449 -33.61 14.10 -18.65
N THR A 450 -33.76 13.00 -19.41
CA THR A 450 -32.75 12.56 -20.40
C THR A 450 -33.21 12.67 -21.85
N GLY A 451 -34.52 12.83 -22.10
CA GLY A 451 -35.11 12.77 -23.44
C GLY A 451 -34.96 11.42 -24.12
N ASN A 452 -34.68 10.35 -23.36
CA ASN A 452 -34.36 9.02 -23.89
C ASN A 452 -35.34 7.98 -23.34
N GLN A 453 -35.84 7.10 -24.20
CA GLN A 453 -36.76 6.01 -23.84
C GLN A 453 -36.04 4.71 -23.46
N ASN A 454 -34.71 4.66 -23.59
CA ASN A 454 -33.87 3.51 -23.25
C ASN A 454 -33.56 3.44 -21.74
N TYR A 455 -34.63 3.38 -20.94
CA TYR A 455 -34.58 3.39 -19.49
C TYR A 455 -33.63 2.36 -18.89
N ILE A 456 -33.98 1.07 -18.99
CA ILE A 456 -33.14 -0.05 -18.55
C ILE A 456 -32.91 -0.97 -19.75
N GLN A 457 -31.65 -1.19 -20.08
CA GLN A 457 -31.22 -2.17 -21.09
C GLN A 457 -30.82 -3.45 -20.36
N ALA A 458 -31.37 -4.60 -20.74
CA ALA A 458 -31.00 -5.88 -20.17
C ALA A 458 -30.91 -6.95 -21.26
N GLY A 459 -30.04 -7.93 -21.05
CA GLY A 459 -29.91 -9.04 -21.98
C GLY A 459 -29.13 -10.19 -21.39
N PHE A 460 -29.37 -11.37 -21.92
CA PHE A 460 -28.66 -12.60 -21.56
C PHE A 460 -27.95 -13.17 -22.77
N GLN A 461 -26.63 -13.33 -22.69
CA GLN A 461 -25.79 -13.90 -23.73
C GLN A 461 -25.27 -15.27 -23.27
N GLN A 462 -25.46 -16.28 -24.11
CA GLN A 462 -24.90 -17.61 -23.94
C GLN A 462 -23.83 -17.81 -25.00
N SER A 463 -22.64 -18.20 -24.59
CA SER A 463 -21.50 -18.42 -25.46
C SER A 463 -21.07 -19.87 -25.35
N ALA A 464 -21.11 -20.61 -26.46
CA ALA A 464 -20.58 -21.95 -26.55
C ALA A 464 -19.41 -21.96 -27.52
N SER A 465 -18.30 -22.57 -27.14
CA SER A 465 -17.16 -22.74 -28.04
C SER A 465 -16.58 -24.14 -27.97
N ILE A 466 -16.20 -24.64 -29.14
CA ILE A 466 -15.51 -25.91 -29.32
C ILE A 466 -14.14 -25.58 -29.87
N GLN A 467 -13.08 -25.97 -29.17
CA GLN A 467 -11.70 -25.85 -29.63
C GLN A 467 -11.09 -27.23 -29.81
N ILE A 468 -10.41 -27.42 -30.94
CA ILE A 468 -9.63 -28.61 -31.26
C ILE A 468 -8.16 -28.19 -31.21
N GLY A 469 -7.47 -28.62 -30.16
CA GLY A 469 -6.13 -28.13 -29.82
C GLY A 469 -5.04 -28.55 -30.80
N GLN A 470 -5.11 -29.77 -31.33
CA GLN A 470 -4.12 -30.27 -32.30
C GLN A 470 -4.79 -31.20 -33.31
N LEU A 471 -5.04 -30.69 -34.51
CA LEU A 471 -5.60 -31.46 -35.63
C LEU A 471 -4.60 -32.46 -36.22
N VAL A 472 -3.31 -32.12 -36.21
CA VAL A 472 -2.22 -32.96 -36.75
C VAL A 472 -1.16 -33.17 -35.67
N PRO A 473 -0.80 -34.41 -35.32
CA PRO A 473 0.19 -34.72 -34.29
C PRO A 473 1.61 -34.40 -34.79
N SER A 474 1.99 -33.14 -34.73
CA SER A 474 3.30 -32.63 -35.13
C SER A 474 3.94 -31.80 -34.01
N GLN A 475 5.24 -31.98 -33.81
CA GLN A 475 6.02 -31.21 -32.83
C GLN A 475 6.47 -29.83 -33.37
N PHE A 476 6.40 -29.65 -34.69
CA PHE A 476 6.90 -28.43 -35.37
C PHE A 476 5.78 -27.52 -35.85
N LEU A 477 4.61 -28.09 -36.18
CA LEU A 477 3.47 -27.37 -36.70
C LEU A 477 2.26 -27.63 -35.82
N ASN A 478 1.71 -26.59 -35.22
CA ASN A 478 0.45 -26.66 -34.50
C ASN A 478 -0.67 -26.15 -35.41
N ILE A 479 -1.63 -27.03 -35.70
CA ILE A 479 -2.86 -26.73 -36.42
C ILE A 479 -4.02 -26.91 -35.44
N SER A 480 -4.78 -25.85 -35.19
CA SER A 480 -5.95 -25.88 -34.31
C SER A 480 -7.16 -25.32 -35.05
N ALA A 481 -8.34 -25.84 -34.73
CA ALA A 481 -9.60 -25.31 -35.26
C ALA A 481 -10.54 -24.99 -34.12
N GLY A 482 -11.46 -24.06 -34.37
CA GLY A 482 -12.45 -23.69 -33.39
C GLY A 482 -13.75 -23.22 -34.02
N ILE A 483 -14.85 -23.48 -33.31
CA ILE A 483 -16.17 -22.90 -33.59
C ILE A 483 -16.59 -22.19 -32.32
N SER A 484 -17.06 -20.96 -32.45
CA SER A 484 -17.67 -20.19 -31.36
C SER A 484 -19.03 -19.69 -31.81
N GLY A 485 -20.04 -19.83 -30.97
CA GLY A 485 -21.38 -19.33 -31.21
C GLY A 485 -21.94 -18.60 -30.00
N ASN A 486 -22.73 -17.57 -30.25
CA ASN A 486 -23.48 -16.84 -29.23
C ASN A 486 -24.98 -16.96 -29.48
N GLU A 487 -25.74 -17.06 -28.40
CA GLU A 487 -27.18 -16.86 -28.38
C GLU A 487 -27.51 -15.70 -27.43
N TYR A 488 -28.24 -14.71 -27.93
CA TYR A 488 -28.65 -13.52 -27.20
C TYR A 488 -30.15 -13.58 -26.97
N TRP A 489 -30.58 -13.28 -25.75
CA TRP A 489 -31.97 -13.13 -25.36
C TRP A 489 -32.21 -11.70 -24.85
N TYR A 490 -33.21 -11.05 -25.43
CA TYR A 490 -33.58 -9.68 -25.10
C TYR A 490 -35.05 -9.57 -24.70
N PRO A 491 -35.37 -8.69 -23.74
CA PRO A 491 -36.75 -8.40 -23.34
C PRO A 491 -37.44 -7.39 -24.25
N SER A 492 -36.72 -6.82 -25.22
CA SER A 492 -37.24 -5.90 -26.22
C SER A 492 -36.48 -5.99 -27.53
N SER A 493 -37.06 -5.40 -28.56
CA SER A 493 -36.42 -5.06 -29.83
C SER A 493 -36.91 -3.69 -30.29
N ILE A 494 -36.36 -3.18 -31.39
CA ILE A 494 -36.82 -1.92 -31.98
C ILE A 494 -37.47 -2.09 -33.35
N ARG A 495 -38.39 -1.17 -33.65
CA ARG A 495 -38.97 -0.96 -34.98
C ARG A 495 -38.74 0.49 -35.37
N LYS A 496 -38.36 0.73 -36.62
CA LYS A 496 -38.21 2.07 -37.16
C LYS A 496 -39.23 2.29 -38.24
N SER A 497 -39.86 3.45 -38.21
CA SER A 497 -40.82 3.93 -39.18
C SER A 497 -40.38 5.32 -39.66
N TYR A 498 -40.70 5.64 -40.91
CA TYR A 498 -40.44 6.97 -41.45
C TYR A 498 -41.72 7.78 -41.36
N ASN A 499 -41.65 8.93 -40.69
CA ASN A 499 -42.75 9.88 -40.62
C ASN A 499 -42.54 10.98 -41.67
N ALA A 500 -43.42 11.01 -42.66
CA ALA A 500 -43.36 11.95 -43.78
C ALA A 500 -43.67 13.40 -43.36
N ASP A 501 -44.47 13.61 -42.31
CA ASP A 501 -44.86 14.94 -41.84
C ASP A 501 -43.71 15.64 -41.09
N SER A 502 -42.96 14.87 -40.30
CA SER A 502 -41.79 15.39 -39.55
C SER A 502 -40.46 15.23 -40.30
N ASN A 503 -40.48 14.55 -41.45
CA ASN A 503 -39.32 14.14 -42.26
C ASN A 503 -38.21 13.49 -41.42
N ARG A 504 -38.61 12.60 -40.50
CA ARG A 504 -37.70 11.94 -39.54
C ARG A 504 -38.03 10.45 -39.42
N VAL A 505 -37.00 9.68 -39.03
CA VAL A 505 -37.16 8.27 -38.66
C VAL A 505 -37.50 8.20 -37.18
N GLU A 506 -38.67 7.65 -36.87
CA GLU A 506 -39.13 7.38 -35.51
C GLU A 506 -38.72 5.96 -35.11
N THR A 507 -38.39 5.77 -33.83
CA THR A 507 -37.95 4.47 -33.30
C THR A 507 -38.87 4.06 -32.16
N ASP A 508 -39.61 2.98 -32.38
CA ASP A 508 -40.52 2.40 -31.42
C ASP A 508 -39.87 1.21 -30.73
N LYS A 509 -39.89 1.21 -29.39
CA LYS A 509 -39.42 0.08 -28.59
C LYS A 509 -40.54 -0.94 -28.42
N MET A 510 -40.31 -2.15 -28.90
CA MET A 510 -41.23 -3.28 -28.84
C MET A 510 -40.83 -4.19 -27.68
N TYR A 511 -41.62 -4.20 -26.61
CA TYR A 511 -41.41 -5.11 -25.48
C TYR A 511 -41.89 -6.53 -25.82
N GLY A 512 -41.03 -7.52 -25.60
CA GLY A 512 -41.26 -8.91 -25.95
C GLY A 512 -39.96 -9.71 -25.98
N PHE A 513 -40.07 -11.03 -25.87
CA PHE A 513 -38.89 -11.90 -25.94
C PHE A 513 -38.42 -12.02 -27.39
N GLU A 514 -37.20 -11.59 -27.66
CA GLU A 514 -36.54 -11.74 -28.95
C GLU A 514 -35.17 -12.40 -28.77
N ALA A 515 -34.85 -13.34 -29.66
CA ALA A 515 -33.62 -14.12 -29.60
C ALA A 515 -32.82 -13.98 -30.89
N ALA A 516 -31.50 -13.94 -30.75
CA ALA A 516 -30.58 -13.85 -31.88
C ALA A 516 -29.40 -14.80 -31.69
N ARG A 517 -28.85 -15.30 -32.80
CA ARG A 517 -27.71 -16.22 -32.80
C ARG A 517 -26.66 -15.76 -33.78
N ASP A 518 -25.41 -15.81 -33.36
CA ASP A 518 -24.25 -15.66 -34.24
C ASP A 518 -23.25 -16.80 -34.03
N PHE A 519 -22.37 -16.99 -35.01
CA PHE A 519 -21.27 -17.93 -34.92
C PHE A 519 -20.13 -17.54 -35.84
N SER A 520 -18.95 -18.03 -35.48
CA SER A 520 -17.73 -17.90 -36.27
C SER A 520 -16.91 -19.19 -36.17
N THR A 521 -16.10 -19.42 -37.19
CA THR A 521 -15.18 -20.56 -37.27
C THR A 521 -13.77 -20.03 -37.50
N ASN A 522 -12.78 -20.68 -36.87
CA ASN A 522 -11.38 -20.35 -37.08
C ASN A 522 -10.52 -21.59 -37.32
N LEU A 523 -9.44 -21.40 -38.07
CA LEU A 523 -8.40 -22.39 -38.32
C LEU A 523 -7.05 -21.70 -38.19
N ASN A 524 -6.27 -22.08 -37.18
CA ASN A 524 -4.99 -21.44 -36.85
C ASN A 524 -3.83 -22.39 -37.09
N PHE A 525 -2.80 -21.85 -37.76
CA PHE A 525 -1.52 -22.49 -38.02
C PHE A 525 -0.45 -21.71 -37.27
N SER A 526 0.39 -22.40 -36.50
CA SER A 526 1.52 -21.76 -35.83
C SER A 526 2.73 -22.68 -35.78
N THR A 527 3.92 -22.08 -35.84
CA THR A 527 5.19 -22.76 -35.70
C THR A 527 6.19 -21.86 -34.97
N THR A 528 7.31 -22.43 -34.54
CA THR A 528 8.43 -21.66 -33.97
C THR A 528 9.69 -21.99 -34.76
N VAL A 529 10.34 -20.97 -35.30
CA VAL A 529 11.56 -21.05 -36.07
C VAL A 529 12.68 -20.41 -35.25
N TYR A 530 13.81 -21.11 -35.13
CA TYR A 530 14.99 -20.63 -34.42
C TYR A 530 16.10 -20.34 -35.43
N GLY A 531 16.56 -19.09 -35.46
CA GLY A 531 17.79 -18.66 -36.12
C GLY A 531 18.91 -18.50 -35.09
N ILE A 532 20.06 -19.13 -35.31
CA ILE A 532 21.23 -18.99 -34.44
C ILE A 532 22.40 -18.53 -35.30
N SER A 533 23.08 -17.47 -34.87
CA SER A 533 24.30 -16.95 -35.48
C SER A 533 25.42 -16.98 -34.45
N ASN A 534 26.58 -17.51 -34.83
CA ASN A 534 27.76 -17.55 -33.96
C ASN A 534 28.60 -16.27 -34.01
N MET A 535 28.04 -15.17 -34.56
CA MET A 535 28.71 -13.87 -34.61
C MET A 535 29.11 -13.39 -33.21
N ARG A 536 30.25 -12.71 -33.15
CA ARG A 536 30.81 -12.12 -31.92
C ARG A 536 31.01 -10.63 -32.16
N ILE A 537 30.39 -9.81 -31.30
CA ILE A 537 30.48 -8.35 -31.36
C ILE A 537 30.86 -7.85 -29.97
N GLY A 538 32.15 -7.56 -29.77
CA GLY A 538 32.69 -7.18 -28.46
C GLY A 538 32.49 -8.29 -27.41
N ASN A 539 31.83 -7.96 -26.30
CA ASN A 539 31.48 -8.91 -25.25
C ASN A 539 30.19 -9.71 -25.54
N LEU A 540 29.52 -9.45 -26.66
CA LEU A 540 28.34 -10.21 -27.07
C LEU A 540 28.76 -11.38 -27.95
N GLN A 541 28.34 -12.59 -27.59
CA GLN A 541 28.61 -13.81 -28.33
C GLN A 541 27.33 -14.58 -28.60
N GLY A 542 27.14 -15.00 -29.85
CA GLY A 542 26.03 -15.84 -30.25
C GLY A 542 24.70 -15.09 -30.21
N PHE A 543 24.08 -14.90 -31.37
CA PHE A 543 22.78 -14.26 -31.49
C PHE A 543 21.72 -15.32 -31.79
N ARG A 544 20.67 -15.35 -30.98
CA ARG A 544 19.50 -16.19 -31.22
C ARG A 544 18.30 -15.31 -31.56
N HIS A 545 17.68 -15.60 -32.69
CA HIS A 545 16.39 -15.06 -33.09
C HIS A 545 15.34 -16.18 -33.02
N THR A 546 14.31 -16.01 -32.20
CA THR A 546 13.16 -16.91 -32.19
C THR A 546 12.00 -16.22 -32.88
N ALA A 547 11.62 -16.72 -34.06
CA ALA A 547 10.47 -16.25 -34.82
C ALA A 547 9.27 -17.18 -34.58
N ARG A 548 8.11 -16.60 -34.28
CA ARG A 548 6.85 -17.31 -34.00
C ARG A 548 5.76 -16.83 -34.95
N PRO A 549 5.78 -17.27 -36.21
CA PRO A 549 4.72 -16.94 -37.15
C PRO A 549 3.42 -17.67 -36.78
N ARG A 550 2.30 -16.96 -36.93
CA ARG A 550 0.95 -17.52 -36.81
C ARG A 550 0.07 -16.98 -37.92
N ILE A 551 -0.64 -17.89 -38.59
CA ILE A 551 -1.61 -17.59 -39.63
C ILE A 551 -2.96 -18.13 -39.15
N GLY A 552 -3.98 -17.29 -39.08
CA GLY A 552 -5.32 -17.69 -38.65
C GLY A 552 -6.35 -17.32 -39.71
N PHE A 553 -7.04 -18.31 -40.27
CA PHE A 553 -8.24 -18.07 -41.08
C PHE A 553 -9.45 -17.95 -40.17
N SER A 554 -10.23 -16.89 -40.31
CA SER A 554 -11.47 -16.66 -39.57
C SER A 554 -12.62 -16.42 -40.55
N TYR A 555 -13.74 -17.11 -40.33
CA TYR A 555 -14.96 -16.96 -41.10
C TYR A 555 -16.16 -16.66 -40.19
N ARG A 556 -16.96 -15.69 -40.59
CA ARG A 556 -18.22 -15.29 -39.97
C ARG A 556 -19.23 -14.95 -41.07
N PRO A 557 -20.40 -15.59 -41.12
CA PRO A 557 -21.44 -15.26 -42.10
C PRO A 557 -22.00 -13.84 -41.95
N ASP A 558 -22.65 -13.33 -43.00
CA ASP A 558 -23.45 -12.11 -42.91
C ASP A 558 -24.81 -12.38 -42.22
N PHE A 559 -24.88 -12.00 -40.95
CA PHE A 559 -26.11 -12.07 -40.15
C PHE A 559 -27.16 -11.01 -40.52
N SER A 560 -26.85 -10.12 -41.47
CA SER A 560 -27.81 -9.17 -42.02
C SER A 560 -28.69 -9.74 -43.12
N SER A 561 -28.38 -10.93 -43.65
CA SER A 561 -29.23 -11.57 -44.66
C SER A 561 -30.64 -11.84 -44.13
N GLU A 562 -31.64 -11.72 -45.01
CA GLU A 562 -33.06 -11.79 -44.64
C GLU A 562 -33.45 -13.10 -43.94
N ARG A 563 -32.74 -14.20 -44.26
CA ARG A 563 -32.93 -15.52 -43.65
C ARG A 563 -32.83 -15.49 -42.12
N TRP A 564 -32.02 -14.60 -41.54
CA TRP A 564 -31.85 -14.50 -40.10
C TRP A 564 -32.91 -13.65 -39.41
N GLY A 565 -33.54 -12.71 -40.13
CA GLY A 565 -34.57 -11.82 -39.57
C GLY A 565 -34.08 -10.75 -38.59
N TYR A 566 -32.77 -10.62 -38.36
CA TYR A 566 -32.21 -9.66 -37.37
C TYR A 566 -32.13 -8.22 -37.88
N TYR A 567 -32.20 -8.02 -39.20
CA TYR A 567 -32.09 -6.70 -39.82
C TYR A 567 -33.35 -6.35 -40.61
N ARG A 568 -33.69 -5.07 -40.60
CA ARG A 568 -34.80 -4.50 -41.38
C ARG A 568 -34.33 -3.24 -42.10
N THR A 569 -35.12 -2.82 -43.09
CA THR A 569 -34.87 -1.60 -43.87
C THR A 569 -35.95 -0.58 -43.57
N VAL A 570 -35.55 0.67 -43.36
CA VAL A 570 -36.46 1.81 -43.15
C VAL A 570 -36.10 2.93 -44.12
N GLN A 571 -37.10 3.67 -44.59
CA GLN A 571 -36.89 4.89 -45.37
C GLN A 571 -36.29 5.98 -44.45
N THR A 572 -35.36 6.80 -44.95
CA THR A 572 -34.67 7.81 -44.14
C THR A 572 -35.04 9.24 -44.49
N ASP A 573 -35.59 9.47 -45.68
CA ASP A 573 -35.96 10.80 -46.15
C ASP A 573 -37.11 10.75 -47.16
N SER A 574 -37.61 11.93 -47.52
CA SER A 574 -38.71 12.10 -48.49
C SER A 574 -38.32 11.74 -49.92
N LEU A 575 -37.02 11.54 -50.20
CA LEU A 575 -36.50 11.15 -51.51
C LEU A 575 -36.55 9.63 -51.72
N GLY A 576 -36.96 8.87 -50.69
CA GLY A 576 -37.07 7.41 -50.75
C GLY A 576 -35.77 6.67 -50.48
N ASN A 577 -34.73 7.36 -49.97
CA ASN A 577 -33.51 6.67 -49.55
C ASN A 577 -33.83 5.75 -48.37
N THR A 578 -33.14 4.62 -48.30
CA THR A 578 -33.37 3.62 -47.26
C THR A 578 -32.10 3.28 -46.50
N ARG A 579 -32.27 2.87 -45.23
CA ARG A 579 -31.20 2.44 -44.35
C ARG A 579 -31.56 1.12 -43.70
N LYS A 580 -30.60 0.20 -43.71
CA LYS A 580 -30.68 -1.07 -43.00
C LYS A 580 -30.27 -0.88 -41.53
N TYR A 581 -31.05 -1.42 -40.61
CA TYR A 581 -30.82 -1.31 -39.17
C TYR A 581 -31.03 -2.67 -38.48
N SER A 582 -30.36 -2.89 -37.35
CA SER A 582 -30.53 -4.10 -36.54
C SER A 582 -31.71 -3.90 -35.60
N ILE A 583 -32.58 -4.90 -35.45
CA ILE A 583 -33.68 -4.83 -34.49
C ILE A 583 -33.17 -4.86 -33.03
N PHE A 584 -31.87 -5.11 -32.81
CA PHE A 584 -31.20 -5.18 -31.52
C PHE A 584 -30.19 -4.05 -31.28
N GLU A 585 -30.12 -3.02 -32.13
CA GLU A 585 -29.06 -1.99 -32.02
C GLU A 585 -29.07 -1.22 -30.68
N ASP A 586 -30.25 -1.07 -30.07
CA ASP A 586 -30.45 -0.44 -28.76
C ASP A 586 -30.37 -1.43 -27.58
N GLU A 587 -30.10 -2.71 -27.85
CA GLU A 587 -29.98 -3.73 -26.81
C GLU A 587 -28.55 -3.84 -26.28
N ILE A 588 -28.40 -4.37 -25.06
CA ILE A 588 -27.14 -4.28 -24.31
C ILE A 588 -25.93 -4.99 -24.96
N PHE A 589 -26.15 -5.98 -25.84
CA PHE A 589 -25.08 -6.62 -26.64
C PHE A 589 -25.15 -6.31 -28.14
N SER A 590 -26.00 -5.38 -28.59
CA SER A 590 -26.13 -4.91 -29.99
C SER A 590 -26.48 -5.97 -31.06
N GLY A 591 -26.60 -7.24 -30.66
CA GLY A 591 -26.98 -8.39 -31.50
C GLY A 591 -25.93 -8.82 -32.53
N PRO A 592 -26.26 -9.80 -33.39
CA PRO A 592 -25.41 -10.26 -34.48
C PRO A 592 -25.09 -9.13 -35.46
N GLY A 593 -23.83 -8.68 -35.48
CA GLY A 593 -23.34 -7.70 -36.46
C GLY A 593 -23.47 -8.10 -37.94
N ARG A 594 -23.59 -7.08 -38.79
CA ARG A 594 -23.72 -7.13 -40.26
C ARG A 594 -22.38 -7.37 -40.95
N GLY A 595 -22.46 -7.96 -42.15
CA GLY A 595 -21.35 -8.17 -43.07
C GLY A 595 -20.75 -9.56 -42.90
N GLU A 596 -20.36 -10.14 -44.03
CA GLU A 596 -19.54 -11.35 -44.02
C GLU A 596 -18.10 -10.95 -43.63
N GLN A 597 -17.45 -11.79 -42.83
CA GLN A 597 -16.02 -11.68 -42.59
C GLN A 597 -15.35 -12.96 -43.01
N ARG A 598 -14.35 -12.82 -43.88
CA ARG A 598 -13.51 -13.92 -44.33
C ARG A 598 -12.08 -13.41 -44.32
N SER A 599 -11.37 -13.60 -43.22
CA SER A 599 -10.09 -12.94 -43.00
C SER A 599 -8.96 -13.92 -42.77
N ILE A 600 -7.80 -13.62 -43.37
CA ILE A 600 -6.53 -14.24 -43.00
C ILE A 600 -5.80 -13.27 -42.07
N ASN A 601 -5.59 -13.69 -40.84
CA ASN A 601 -4.86 -12.97 -39.81
C ASN A 601 -3.41 -13.46 -39.82
N PHE A 602 -2.46 -12.53 -39.91
CA PHE A 602 -1.04 -12.81 -39.83
C PHE A 602 -0.47 -12.15 -38.58
N SER A 603 0.28 -12.93 -37.79
CA SER A 603 1.09 -12.37 -36.71
C SER A 603 2.48 -13.00 -36.68
N LEU A 604 3.48 -12.19 -36.38
CA LEU A 604 4.87 -12.60 -36.25
C LEU A 604 5.43 -12.07 -34.94
N GLY A 605 5.63 -12.97 -33.97
CA GLY A 605 6.34 -12.65 -32.74
C GLY A 605 7.83 -12.94 -32.89
N ASN A 606 8.67 -11.99 -32.48
CA ASN A 606 10.13 -12.11 -32.54
C ASN A 606 10.74 -11.92 -31.15
N VAL A 607 11.68 -12.78 -30.79
CA VAL A 607 12.51 -12.64 -29.60
C VAL A 607 13.97 -12.64 -30.04
N PHE A 608 14.76 -11.71 -29.52
CA PHE A 608 16.18 -11.62 -29.83
C PHE A 608 17.03 -11.69 -28.57
N GLU A 609 18.01 -12.58 -28.59
CA GLU A 609 18.82 -12.95 -27.43
C GLU A 609 20.29 -13.04 -27.83
N THR A 610 21.16 -12.74 -26.88
CA THR A 610 22.61 -12.87 -27.03
C THR A 610 23.21 -13.34 -25.71
N LYS A 611 24.43 -13.89 -25.73
CA LYS A 611 25.21 -14.06 -24.50
C LYS A 611 26.13 -12.87 -24.30
N ILE A 612 26.21 -12.36 -23.07
CA ILE A 612 27.26 -11.44 -22.63
C ILE A 612 28.34 -12.30 -21.99
N VAL A 613 29.56 -12.19 -22.49
CA VAL A 613 30.73 -12.91 -22.02
C VAL A 613 31.72 -11.92 -21.43
N LYS A 614 32.03 -12.05 -20.15
CA LYS A 614 33.09 -11.28 -19.48
C LYS A 614 34.24 -12.22 -19.13
N ARG A 615 35.47 -11.74 -19.30
CA ARG A 615 36.69 -12.45 -18.89
C ARG A 615 37.37 -11.64 -17.80
N ASP A 616 37.65 -12.28 -16.67
CA ASP A 616 38.46 -11.66 -15.62
C ASP A 616 39.95 -11.75 -15.96
N SER A 617 40.76 -10.99 -15.25
CA SER A 617 42.22 -10.95 -15.23
C SER A 617 42.90 -12.30 -14.96
N THR A 618 42.18 -13.26 -14.33
CA THR A 618 42.61 -14.66 -14.11
C THR A 618 42.28 -15.60 -15.29
N GLY A 619 41.57 -15.11 -16.31
CA GLY A 619 41.09 -15.90 -17.44
C GLY A 619 39.72 -16.57 -17.23
N GLU A 620 39.09 -16.40 -16.06
CA GLU A 620 37.76 -16.95 -15.79
C GLU A 620 36.69 -16.30 -16.68
N VAL A 621 35.85 -17.13 -17.31
CA VAL A 621 34.81 -16.70 -18.25
C VAL A 621 33.45 -16.75 -17.57
N THR A 622 32.79 -15.60 -17.44
CA THR A 622 31.41 -15.51 -16.98
C THR A 622 30.47 -15.22 -18.15
N GLU A 623 29.48 -16.09 -18.35
CA GLU A 623 28.46 -15.95 -19.39
C GLU A 623 27.10 -15.59 -18.78
N LYS A 624 26.40 -14.60 -19.37
CA LYS A 624 25.03 -14.26 -19.01
C LYS A 624 24.17 -14.10 -20.26
N ASN A 625 23.07 -14.84 -20.34
CA ASN A 625 22.09 -14.65 -21.41
C ASN A 625 21.37 -13.30 -21.23
N LEU A 626 21.29 -12.52 -22.31
CA LEU A 626 20.57 -11.26 -22.39
C LEU A 626 19.53 -11.34 -23.49
N ARG A 627 18.26 -11.13 -23.15
CA ARG A 627 17.20 -10.85 -24.11
C ARG A 627 17.18 -9.35 -24.34
N PHE A 628 17.65 -8.90 -25.50
CA PHE A 628 17.66 -7.46 -25.79
C PHE A 628 16.35 -6.98 -26.43
N ILE A 629 15.56 -7.91 -26.97
CA ILE A 629 14.15 -7.71 -27.31
C ILE A 629 13.38 -8.91 -26.75
N ASP A 630 12.51 -8.64 -25.77
CA ASP A 630 11.69 -9.67 -25.14
C ASP A 630 10.55 -10.12 -26.04
N ASN A 631 9.94 -9.16 -26.74
CA ASN A 631 8.91 -9.41 -27.73
C ASN A 631 8.89 -8.26 -28.74
N LEU A 632 8.99 -8.57 -30.02
CA LEU A 632 8.63 -7.70 -31.14
C LEU A 632 7.55 -8.41 -31.93
N SER A 633 6.30 -8.00 -31.76
CA SER A 633 5.16 -8.56 -32.46
C SER A 633 4.64 -7.62 -33.53
N LEU A 634 4.42 -8.17 -34.71
CA LEU A 634 3.78 -7.51 -35.85
C LEU A 634 2.50 -8.27 -36.16
N SER A 635 1.39 -7.59 -36.34
CA SER A 635 0.11 -8.21 -36.70
C SER A 635 -0.69 -7.37 -37.68
N THR A 636 -1.28 -8.03 -38.67
CA THR A 636 -2.20 -7.46 -39.66
C THR A 636 -3.19 -8.54 -40.09
N SER A 637 -4.25 -8.18 -40.78
CA SER A 637 -5.23 -9.12 -41.33
C SER A 637 -5.74 -8.64 -42.67
N TYR A 638 -6.10 -9.58 -43.54
CA TYR A 638 -6.70 -9.29 -44.84
C TYR A 638 -8.10 -9.89 -44.91
N ASN A 639 -9.13 -9.06 -45.03
CA ASN A 639 -10.53 -9.46 -45.13
C ASN A 639 -10.99 -9.55 -46.59
N PHE A 640 -11.14 -10.77 -47.09
CA PHE A 640 -11.59 -11.10 -48.45
C PHE A 640 -13.10 -10.86 -48.69
N ALA A 641 -13.85 -10.46 -47.67
CA ALA A 641 -15.27 -10.17 -47.76
C ALA A 641 -15.59 -8.66 -47.69
N ALA A 642 -14.58 -7.81 -47.48
CA ALA A 642 -14.77 -6.36 -47.52
C ALA A 642 -14.81 -5.86 -48.98
N ASP A 643 -15.63 -4.83 -49.23
CA ASP A 643 -15.77 -4.20 -50.55
C ASP A 643 -14.59 -3.26 -50.88
N SER A 644 -13.89 -2.76 -49.86
CA SER A 644 -12.74 -1.86 -49.94
C SER A 644 -11.93 -1.92 -48.64
N LEU A 645 -10.67 -1.47 -48.66
CA LEU A 645 -9.81 -1.40 -47.47
C LEU A 645 -9.59 -2.79 -46.83
N ASN A 646 -9.38 -3.80 -47.68
CA ASN A 646 -9.32 -5.20 -47.28
C ASN A 646 -8.17 -5.52 -46.30
N LEU A 647 -7.07 -4.77 -46.33
CA LEU A 647 -5.88 -4.97 -45.50
C LEU A 647 -5.92 -4.10 -44.25
N SER A 648 -6.07 -4.71 -43.07
CA SER A 648 -6.08 -3.99 -41.80
C SER A 648 -4.73 -3.35 -41.47
N PRO A 649 -4.72 -2.23 -40.70
CA PRO A 649 -3.49 -1.58 -40.25
C PRO A 649 -2.49 -2.53 -39.61
N LEU A 650 -1.21 -2.31 -39.89
CA LEU A 650 -0.12 -3.04 -39.24
C LEU A 650 0.06 -2.53 -37.81
N SER A 651 -0.24 -3.40 -36.86
CA SER A 651 0.01 -3.15 -35.44
C SER A 651 1.36 -3.76 -35.04
N THR A 652 2.22 -2.96 -34.44
CA THR A 652 3.56 -3.35 -33.99
C THR A 652 3.72 -3.03 -32.52
N SER A 653 4.19 -3.99 -31.73
CA SER A 653 4.53 -3.76 -30.33
C SER A 653 5.89 -4.35 -30.00
N ILE A 654 6.71 -3.58 -29.29
CA ILE A 654 8.03 -3.99 -28.83
C ILE A 654 8.13 -3.85 -27.32
N SER A 655 8.72 -4.83 -26.65
CA SER A 655 9.11 -4.76 -25.24
C SER A 655 10.54 -5.23 -25.05
N SER A 656 11.28 -4.57 -24.16
CA SER A 656 12.68 -4.88 -23.87
C SER A 656 13.04 -4.55 -22.43
N ASN A 657 13.73 -5.49 -21.79
CA ASN A 657 14.40 -5.35 -20.50
C ASN A 657 15.94 -5.52 -20.65
N ALA A 658 16.49 -5.12 -21.80
CA ALA A 658 17.92 -5.27 -22.11
C ALA A 658 18.84 -4.58 -21.09
N ILE A 659 18.36 -3.49 -20.50
CA ILE A 659 19.05 -2.74 -19.46
C ILE A 659 18.44 -3.16 -18.12
N SER A 660 19.27 -3.73 -17.24
CA SER A 660 18.82 -4.19 -15.93
C SER A 660 18.13 -3.07 -15.15
N GLY A 661 16.88 -3.30 -14.76
CA GLY A 661 16.07 -2.31 -14.02
C GLY A 661 15.29 -1.33 -14.89
N LEU A 662 15.48 -1.33 -16.22
CA LEU A 662 14.70 -0.52 -17.16
C LEU A 662 13.76 -1.43 -17.97
N ASN A 663 12.45 -1.20 -17.82
CA ASN A 663 11.44 -1.81 -18.68
C ASN A 663 11.06 -0.81 -19.76
N LEU A 664 11.21 -1.18 -21.02
CA LEU A 664 10.80 -0.39 -22.18
C LEU A 664 9.69 -1.11 -22.93
N SER A 665 8.64 -0.38 -23.30
CA SER A 665 7.61 -0.87 -24.20
C SER A 665 7.14 0.22 -25.16
N ALA A 666 6.99 -0.10 -26.44
CA ALA A 666 6.44 0.80 -27.43
C ALA A 666 5.42 0.10 -28.32
N ASN A 667 4.39 0.84 -28.73
CA ASN A 667 3.38 0.38 -29.67
C ASN A 667 3.28 1.37 -30.82
N ALA A 668 3.12 0.86 -32.03
CA ALA A 668 2.91 1.63 -33.24
C ALA A 668 1.79 1.00 -34.07
N SER A 669 1.02 1.83 -34.75
CA SER A 669 0.03 1.39 -35.75
C SER A 669 0.29 2.12 -37.04
N PHE A 670 0.25 1.41 -38.16
CA PHE A 670 0.49 1.94 -39.50
C PHE A 670 -0.66 1.58 -40.43
N SER A 671 -1.17 2.56 -41.18
CA SER A 671 -2.12 2.30 -42.26
C SER A 671 -1.39 2.16 -43.59
N PHE A 672 -1.81 1.20 -44.40
CA PHE A 672 -1.29 1.00 -45.75
C PHE A 672 -1.99 1.90 -46.78
N TYR A 673 -3.12 2.50 -46.42
CA TYR A 673 -4.00 3.22 -47.34
C TYR A 673 -3.76 4.72 -47.34
N GLN A 674 -3.80 5.31 -48.53
CA GLN A 674 -3.80 6.76 -48.70
C GLN A 674 -5.08 7.38 -48.18
N THR A 675 -5.08 8.70 -47.98
CA THR A 675 -6.26 9.46 -47.56
C THR A 675 -6.68 10.47 -48.62
N ASP A 676 -7.98 10.69 -48.77
CA ASP A 676 -8.54 11.73 -49.64
C ASP A 676 -8.34 13.15 -49.05
N SER A 677 -8.87 14.17 -49.74
CA SER A 677 -8.81 15.56 -49.28
C SER A 677 -9.56 15.84 -47.98
N LEU A 678 -10.43 14.93 -47.53
CA LEU A 678 -11.21 15.01 -46.30
C LEU A 678 -10.60 14.16 -45.18
N GLY A 679 -9.57 13.36 -45.46
CA GLY A 679 -8.88 12.50 -44.51
C GLY A 679 -9.45 11.10 -44.39
N HIS A 680 -10.37 10.70 -45.28
CA HIS A 680 -10.88 9.33 -45.34
C HIS A 680 -9.91 8.44 -46.08
N GLU A 681 -9.69 7.23 -45.58
CA GLU A 681 -8.89 6.24 -46.28
C GLU A 681 -9.56 5.84 -47.60
N ILE A 682 -8.77 5.82 -48.66
CA ILE A 682 -9.18 5.35 -49.98
C ILE A 682 -8.51 4.02 -50.27
N ASP A 683 -9.14 3.17 -51.07
CA ASP A 683 -8.62 1.84 -51.44
C ASP A 683 -7.47 1.95 -52.46
N ARG A 684 -6.41 2.62 -52.03
CA ARG A 684 -5.16 2.83 -52.76
C ARG A 684 -4.01 2.75 -51.77
N TYR A 685 -3.02 1.93 -52.06
CA TYR A 685 -1.90 1.75 -51.14
C TYR A 685 -0.89 2.88 -51.27
N TYR A 686 -0.19 3.21 -50.17
CA TYR A 686 0.90 4.19 -50.21
C TYR A 686 2.06 3.77 -51.12
N ILE A 687 2.28 2.46 -51.28
CA ILE A 687 3.35 1.90 -52.11
C ILE A 687 3.11 2.10 -53.62
N GLU A 688 1.87 2.36 -54.04
CA GLU A 688 1.51 2.48 -55.46
C GLU A 688 1.93 3.84 -56.05
N ASP A 689 1.87 4.92 -55.26
CA ASP A 689 2.13 6.29 -55.74
C ASP A 689 3.41 6.91 -55.15
N GLY A 690 4.21 6.16 -54.38
CA GLY A 690 5.47 6.69 -53.84
C GLY A 690 6.30 5.70 -53.00
N ASP A 691 7.38 6.21 -52.40
CA ASP A 691 8.37 5.39 -51.66
C ASP A 691 7.93 4.97 -50.24
N LYS A 692 6.68 5.25 -49.86
CA LYS A 692 6.18 4.97 -48.51
C LYS A 692 5.42 3.64 -48.49
N LEU A 693 5.83 2.72 -47.62
CA LEU A 693 5.10 1.45 -47.46
C LEU A 693 3.80 1.61 -46.67
N ALA A 694 3.80 2.49 -45.67
CA ALA A 694 2.66 2.74 -44.79
C ALA A 694 2.81 4.08 -44.07
N GLN A 695 1.70 4.65 -43.60
CA GLN A 695 1.64 5.86 -42.80
C GLN A 695 1.48 5.52 -41.32
N LEU A 696 2.36 6.05 -40.47
CA LEU A 696 2.22 5.93 -39.02
C LEU A 696 0.96 6.67 -38.56
N GLN A 697 0.05 5.94 -37.91
CA GLN A 697 -1.21 6.45 -37.36
C GLN A 697 -1.09 6.81 -35.88
N SER A 698 -0.41 5.96 -35.11
CA SER A 698 -0.17 6.20 -33.68
C SER A 698 1.14 5.59 -33.23
N PHE A 699 1.80 6.24 -32.28
CA PHE A 699 2.98 5.71 -31.61
C PHE A 699 2.92 6.03 -30.11
N SER A 700 3.21 5.04 -29.28
CA SER A 700 3.34 5.21 -27.84
C SER A 700 4.62 4.55 -27.37
N LEU A 701 5.28 5.16 -26.40
CA LEU A 701 6.48 4.66 -25.76
C LEU A 701 6.35 4.88 -24.25
N SER A 702 6.58 3.83 -23.48
CA SER A 702 6.71 3.90 -22.03
C SER A 702 8.02 3.28 -21.60
N ALA A 703 8.71 3.96 -20.69
CA ALA A 703 9.94 3.47 -20.08
C ALA A 703 9.86 3.68 -18.58
N SER A 704 10.07 2.63 -17.79
CA SER A 704 10.05 2.69 -16.34
C SER A 704 11.35 2.13 -15.78
N THR A 705 11.96 2.82 -14.83
CA THR A 705 13.13 2.31 -14.10
C THR A 705 13.04 2.67 -12.62
N SER A 706 13.61 1.82 -11.77
CA SER A 706 13.74 2.10 -10.35
C SER A 706 15.19 1.94 -9.91
N PHE A 707 15.72 2.99 -9.32
CA PHE A 707 17.05 3.00 -8.73
C PHE A 707 16.92 2.92 -7.22
N ARG A 708 17.78 2.11 -6.60
CA ARG A 708 17.98 2.08 -5.16
C ARG A 708 19.47 2.04 -4.90
N GLY A 709 19.95 2.79 -3.93
CA GLY A 709 21.36 2.82 -3.55
C GLY A 709 21.51 3.16 -2.07
N GLY A 710 22.72 2.97 -1.52
CA GLY A 710 23.05 3.17 -0.11
C GLY A 710 22.97 1.88 0.72
N ASN A 711 24.08 1.52 1.37
CA ASN A 711 24.21 0.30 2.17
C ASN A 711 23.74 0.54 3.60
N GLY A 712 22.44 0.79 3.81
CA GLY A 712 21.90 1.15 5.12
C GLY A 712 22.52 2.43 5.68
N VAL A 713 21.98 2.97 6.77
CA VAL A 713 22.61 4.13 7.41
C VAL A 713 23.59 3.63 8.47
N GLU A 714 24.89 3.88 8.28
CA GLU A 714 25.84 3.83 9.39
C GLU A 714 25.52 5.02 10.32
N VAL A 715 24.94 4.72 11.48
CA VAL A 715 24.62 5.74 12.48
C VAL A 715 25.92 6.16 13.15
N TYR A 716 26.56 7.20 12.62
CA TYR A 716 27.55 7.93 13.41
C TYR A 716 26.78 8.77 14.44
N THR A 717 26.70 8.28 15.68
CA THR A 717 26.34 9.12 16.83
C THR A 717 27.60 9.89 17.21
N PRO A 718 27.74 11.20 16.87
CA PRO A 718 28.80 11.99 17.45
C PRO A 718 28.63 11.97 18.97
N GLU A 719 29.70 11.63 19.70
CA GLU A 719 29.75 11.86 21.15
C GLU A 719 29.59 13.37 21.38
N TYR A 720 28.38 13.80 21.70
CA TYR A 720 28.17 15.12 22.29
C TYR A 720 28.92 15.12 23.63
N ARG A 721 30.00 15.90 23.73
CA ARG A 721 30.73 16.06 24.99
C ARG A 721 29.76 16.58 26.05
N ARG A 722 29.50 15.72 27.04
CA ARG A 722 28.52 15.80 28.13
C ARG A 722 28.76 16.89 29.20
N ARG A 723 29.25 18.09 28.85
CA ARG A 723 29.28 19.21 29.79
C ARG A 723 28.89 20.51 29.09
N TYR A 724 27.62 20.88 29.23
CA TYR A 724 27.16 22.23 28.90
C TYR A 724 27.70 23.19 29.98
N ASP A 725 28.72 23.96 29.60
CA ASP A 725 29.19 25.10 30.39
C ASP A 725 28.47 26.37 29.88
N PRO A 726 27.56 26.97 30.68
CA PRO A 726 26.81 28.16 30.27
C PRO A 726 27.71 29.40 30.04
N TYR A 727 28.98 29.37 30.45
CA TYR A 727 29.95 30.43 30.20
C TYR A 727 30.81 30.22 28.95
N ASN A 728 30.74 29.04 28.32
CA ASN A 728 31.52 28.72 27.14
C ASN A 728 30.72 29.00 25.85
N GLN A 729 30.82 30.23 25.32
CA GLN A 729 30.16 30.64 24.08
C GLN A 729 30.75 30.01 22.80
N SER A 730 31.85 29.23 22.89
CA SER A 730 32.45 28.58 21.71
C SER A 730 31.55 27.51 21.06
N ILE A 731 30.51 27.03 21.78
CA ILE A 731 29.48 26.12 21.25
C ILE A 731 28.51 26.84 20.28
N PHE A 732 28.42 28.17 20.34
CA PHE A 732 27.62 28.98 19.41
C PHE A 732 28.41 29.49 18.20
N ASN A 733 29.65 29.03 18.01
CA ASN A 733 30.38 29.32 16.78
C ASN A 733 29.67 28.60 15.61
N PRO A 734 29.31 29.31 14.52
CA PRO A 734 28.62 28.70 13.38
C PRO A 734 29.46 27.67 12.62
N VAL A 735 30.75 27.53 12.98
CA VAL A 735 31.69 26.56 12.43
C VAL A 735 32.26 25.73 13.57
N ASP A 736 32.04 24.42 13.53
CA ASP A 736 32.65 23.46 14.44
C ASP A 736 34.18 23.53 14.28
N SER A 737 34.91 23.75 15.38
CA SER A 737 36.38 23.78 15.39
C SER A 737 37.04 22.47 14.90
N ARG A 738 36.27 21.38 14.77
CA ARG A 738 36.71 20.08 14.22
C ARG A 738 36.34 19.89 12.75
N PHE A 739 35.72 20.87 12.09
CA PHE A 739 35.38 20.81 10.68
C PHE A 739 36.67 20.68 9.84
N GLY A 740 36.92 19.47 9.31
CA GLY A 740 38.13 19.12 8.55
C GLY A 740 39.18 18.27 9.29
N LEU A 741 38.99 17.97 10.58
CA LEU A 741 39.89 17.12 11.38
C LEU A 741 39.43 15.66 11.47
N GLU A 742 38.13 15.40 11.30
CA GLU A 742 37.57 14.05 11.20
C GLU A 742 37.28 13.75 9.72
N PRO A 743 37.65 12.57 9.19
CA PRO A 743 37.25 12.18 7.84
C PRO A 743 35.73 12.21 7.77
N VAL A 744 35.18 12.95 6.81
CA VAL A 744 33.73 12.97 6.55
C VAL A 744 33.31 11.51 6.35
N PRO A 745 32.44 10.95 7.20
CA PRO A 745 31.96 9.59 7.02
C PRO A 745 31.42 9.46 5.60
N ASP A 746 31.72 8.35 4.92
CA ASP A 746 31.15 8.10 3.60
C ASP A 746 29.63 8.31 3.68
N PHE A 747 29.09 9.17 2.81
CA PHE A 747 27.65 9.43 2.76
C PHE A 747 26.92 8.20 2.21
N ARG A 748 26.69 7.20 3.08
CA ARG A 748 25.97 5.96 2.78
C ARG A 748 24.52 6.11 3.18
N SER A 749 23.81 7.01 2.51
CA SER A 749 22.37 7.16 2.74
C SER A 749 21.56 6.25 1.82
N PRO A 750 20.61 5.44 2.33
CA PRO A 750 19.69 4.71 1.49
C PRO A 750 18.80 5.70 0.75
N TRP A 751 18.80 5.59 -0.56
CA TRP A 751 17.96 6.37 -1.46
C TRP A 751 17.25 5.48 -2.46
N SER A 752 16.06 5.90 -2.87
CA SER A 752 15.29 5.25 -3.93
C SER A 752 14.64 6.29 -4.83
N VAL A 753 14.62 6.03 -6.13
CA VAL A 753 13.94 6.86 -7.14
C VAL A 753 13.29 5.95 -8.16
N SER A 754 12.01 6.17 -8.48
CA SER A 754 11.33 5.50 -9.59
C SER A 754 11.00 6.50 -10.69
N LEU A 755 11.53 6.29 -11.89
CA LEU A 755 11.29 7.14 -13.05
C LEU A 755 10.35 6.44 -14.02
N ASN A 756 9.30 7.15 -14.43
CA ASN A 756 8.32 6.70 -15.42
C ASN A 756 8.23 7.73 -16.53
N PHE A 757 8.66 7.38 -17.73
CA PHE A 757 8.53 8.17 -18.94
C PHE A 757 7.39 7.63 -19.80
N SER A 758 6.58 8.54 -20.33
CA SER A 758 5.50 8.24 -21.26
C SER A 758 5.53 9.24 -22.41
N TYR A 759 5.52 8.71 -23.64
CA TYR A 759 5.36 9.47 -24.87
C TYR A 759 4.19 8.89 -25.66
N SER A 760 3.36 9.77 -26.22
CA SER A 760 2.31 9.39 -27.17
C SER A 760 2.24 10.40 -28.30
N TRP A 761 2.13 9.88 -29.51
CA TRP A 761 1.97 10.63 -30.76
C TRP A 761 0.80 10.02 -31.53
N ASN A 762 -0.14 10.85 -31.98
CA ASN A 762 -1.27 10.42 -32.79
C ASN A 762 -1.38 11.32 -34.03
N TYR A 763 -1.48 10.69 -35.19
CA TYR A 763 -1.73 11.35 -36.46
C TYR A 763 -3.08 12.07 -36.43
N ARG A 764 -3.15 13.22 -37.10
CA ARG A 764 -4.39 13.97 -37.35
C ARG A 764 -4.33 14.51 -38.76
N PHE A 765 -5.33 14.20 -39.57
CA PHE A 765 -5.41 14.71 -40.93
C PHE A 765 -5.49 16.24 -40.94
N ASN A 766 -4.70 16.89 -41.82
CA ASN A 766 -4.59 18.35 -41.96
C ASN A 766 -4.35 19.15 -40.67
N GLN A 767 -3.82 18.52 -39.62
CA GLN A 767 -3.54 19.18 -38.35
C GLN A 767 -2.20 18.71 -37.78
N SER A 768 -1.66 19.49 -36.86
CA SER A 768 -0.51 19.02 -36.10
C SER A 768 -0.88 17.76 -35.30
N PRO A 769 -0.03 16.71 -35.32
CA PRO A 769 -0.30 15.49 -34.59
C PRO A 769 -0.39 15.79 -33.09
N ARG A 770 -1.27 15.08 -32.39
CA ARG A 770 -1.41 15.24 -30.94
C ARG A 770 -0.24 14.54 -30.25
N LYS A 771 0.53 15.30 -29.46
CA LYS A 771 1.71 14.81 -28.75
C LYS A 771 1.53 14.99 -27.24
N ARG A 772 2.02 14.03 -26.46
CA ARG A 772 2.19 14.14 -25.01
C ARG A 772 3.51 13.47 -24.66
N ALA A 773 4.29 14.09 -23.80
CA ALA A 773 5.59 13.61 -23.39
C ALA A 773 5.80 14.01 -21.93
N THR A 774 5.74 13.04 -21.02
CA THR A 774 5.84 13.31 -19.58
C THR A 774 6.85 12.37 -18.94
N ILE A 775 7.66 12.89 -18.03
CA ILE A 775 8.45 12.08 -17.09
C ILE A 775 7.93 12.32 -15.68
N ARG A 776 7.77 11.26 -14.90
CA ARG A 776 7.40 11.31 -13.49
C ARG A 776 8.45 10.57 -12.67
N ALA A 777 9.12 11.29 -11.79
CA ALA A 777 9.94 10.74 -10.74
C ALA A 777 9.08 10.57 -9.48
N SER A 778 8.63 9.35 -9.25
CA SER A 778 7.83 8.96 -8.10
C SER A 778 8.69 8.30 -7.02
N SER A 779 8.27 8.43 -5.77
CA SER A 779 8.89 7.80 -4.60
C SER A 779 10.38 8.16 -4.45
N ILE A 780 10.75 9.42 -4.76
CA ILE A 780 12.08 9.92 -4.43
C ILE A 780 12.16 9.98 -2.91
N SER A 781 12.91 9.06 -2.32
CA SER A 781 13.13 8.98 -0.88
C SER A 781 14.62 8.92 -0.64
N PHE A 782 15.15 9.77 0.24
CA PHE A 782 16.53 9.67 0.71
C PHE A 782 16.65 10.16 2.13
N ASN A 783 17.58 9.58 2.89
CA ASN A 783 17.86 10.02 4.25
C ASN A 783 18.96 11.09 4.21
N LEU A 784 18.66 12.36 4.50
CA LEU A 784 19.69 13.40 4.56
C LEU A 784 20.76 13.10 5.63
N THR A 785 20.35 12.47 6.73
CA THR A 785 21.18 11.96 7.83
C THR A 785 20.43 10.78 8.49
N PRO A 786 20.99 10.02 9.46
CA PRO A 786 20.25 8.92 10.11
C PRO A 786 18.89 9.29 10.70
N LYS A 787 18.73 10.57 11.07
CA LYS A 787 17.51 11.09 11.68
C LYS A 787 16.62 11.87 10.73
N TRP A 788 17.08 12.24 9.53
CA TRP A 788 16.32 13.05 8.58
C TRP A 788 15.96 12.24 7.34
N LYS A 789 14.67 12.18 7.01
CA LYS A 789 14.16 11.52 5.81
C LYS A 789 13.35 12.50 4.97
N PHE A 790 13.71 12.59 3.70
CA PHE A 790 13.03 13.40 2.71
C PHE A 790 12.29 12.50 1.71
N ASN A 791 11.07 12.86 1.35
CA ASN A 791 10.26 12.21 0.33
C ASN A 791 9.68 13.24 -0.63
N THR A 792 9.71 12.97 -1.93
CA THR A 792 9.06 13.82 -2.93
C THR A 792 8.60 13.02 -4.16
N ASN A 793 7.65 13.61 -4.89
CA ASN A 793 7.26 13.20 -6.23
C ASN A 793 7.34 14.43 -7.14
N VAL A 794 8.00 14.29 -8.28
CA VAL A 794 8.17 15.38 -9.26
C VAL A 794 7.83 14.85 -10.64
N GLY A 795 7.21 15.68 -11.47
CA GLY A 795 7.03 15.36 -12.88
C GLY A 795 7.24 16.58 -13.77
N TYR A 796 7.49 16.32 -15.05
CA TYR A 796 7.71 17.33 -16.06
C TYR A 796 7.02 16.95 -17.36
N ASP A 797 6.29 17.90 -17.95
CA ASP A 797 5.68 17.77 -19.28
C ASP A 797 6.57 18.48 -20.32
N PHE A 798 7.18 17.70 -21.21
CA PHE A 798 8.09 18.20 -22.24
C PHE A 798 7.37 18.94 -23.38
N ILE A 799 6.05 18.77 -23.52
CA ILE A 799 5.24 19.47 -24.52
C ILE A 799 4.81 20.84 -23.98
N ALA A 800 4.26 20.88 -22.76
CA ALA A 800 3.88 22.13 -22.10
C ALA A 800 5.09 22.92 -21.58
N LYS A 801 6.23 22.25 -21.38
CA LYS A 801 7.48 22.77 -20.79
C LYS A 801 7.34 23.20 -19.33
N GLU A 802 6.47 22.53 -18.58
CA GLU A 802 6.11 22.86 -17.21
C GLU A 802 6.31 21.68 -16.26
N PHE A 803 6.58 21.99 -14.98
CA PHE A 803 6.57 20.97 -13.92
C PHE A 803 5.14 20.62 -13.54
N THR A 804 4.85 19.34 -13.39
CA THR A 804 3.59 18.89 -12.79
C THR A 804 3.62 19.19 -11.29
N PRO A 805 2.49 19.46 -10.63
CA PRO A 805 2.53 19.83 -9.23
C PRO A 805 3.12 18.71 -8.36
N SER A 806 3.92 19.11 -7.38
CA SER A 806 4.89 18.25 -6.71
C SER A 806 4.83 18.47 -5.20
N GLN A 807 4.82 17.38 -4.45
CA GLN A 807 4.77 17.42 -3.00
C GLN A 807 6.15 17.09 -2.43
N PHE A 808 6.55 17.83 -1.40
CA PHE A 808 7.79 17.60 -0.66
C PHE A 808 7.46 17.33 0.80
N SER A 809 8.08 16.31 1.36
CA SER A 809 7.90 15.92 2.76
C SER A 809 9.25 15.71 3.40
N LEU A 810 9.46 16.31 4.56
CA LEU A 810 10.67 16.23 5.35
C LEU A 810 10.30 15.78 6.76
N THR A 811 10.92 14.71 7.21
CA THR A 811 10.68 14.12 8.54
C THR A 811 11.98 14.02 9.31
N ARG A 812 11.95 14.34 10.60
CA ARG A 812 13.09 14.23 11.52
C ARG A 812 12.71 13.40 12.73
N ASN A 813 13.45 12.32 12.97
CA ASN A 813 13.45 11.63 14.24
C ASN A 813 14.30 12.41 15.26
N LEU A 814 13.65 12.96 16.27
CA LEU A 814 14.24 13.66 17.41
C LEU A 814 14.30 12.76 18.65
N GLU A 815 14.49 11.45 18.43
CA GLU A 815 14.55 10.37 19.44
C GLU A 815 13.24 10.12 20.16
N CYS A 816 12.85 11.01 21.07
CA CYS A 816 11.56 10.93 21.77
C CYS A 816 10.47 11.77 21.08
N TRP A 817 10.80 12.52 20.03
CA TRP A 817 9.87 13.26 19.18
C TRP A 817 10.02 12.90 17.69
N ASN A 818 8.95 13.11 16.92
CA ASN A 818 8.94 13.08 15.46
C ASN A 818 8.47 14.44 14.95
N LEU A 819 9.28 15.04 14.10
CA LEU A 819 8.95 16.24 13.35
C LEU A 819 8.58 15.82 11.93
N SER A 820 7.45 16.29 11.43
CA SER A 820 7.05 16.14 10.03
C SER A 820 6.65 17.49 9.45
N PHE A 821 7.23 17.81 8.30
CA PHE A 821 6.92 18.98 7.51
C PHE A 821 6.55 18.54 6.10
N GLN A 822 5.46 19.06 5.56
CA GLN A 822 5.00 18.74 4.21
C GLN A 822 4.55 20.00 3.50
N ILE A 823 4.93 20.14 2.24
CA ILE A 823 4.69 21.33 1.45
C ILE A 823 4.32 20.93 0.02
N ASN A 824 3.33 21.61 -0.55
CA ASN A 824 3.12 21.69 -1.98
C ASN A 824 3.27 23.15 -2.42
N PRO A 825 4.39 23.55 -3.05
CA PRO A 825 4.63 24.93 -3.43
C PRO A 825 4.14 25.26 -4.86
N PHE A 826 3.81 24.25 -5.67
CA PHE A 826 3.50 24.41 -7.09
C PHE A 826 2.06 24.01 -7.42
N GLY A 827 1.54 24.57 -8.51
CA GLY A 827 0.17 24.35 -8.96
C GLY A 827 -0.84 25.16 -8.15
N GLU A 828 -2.12 24.90 -8.41
CA GLU A 828 -3.20 25.68 -7.80
C GLU A 828 -3.25 25.46 -6.28
N PHE A 829 -3.13 24.22 -5.79
CA PHE A 829 -3.32 23.87 -4.38
C PHE A 829 -2.05 23.90 -3.51
N GLN A 830 -1.73 25.08 -2.99
CA GLN A 830 -0.61 25.30 -2.09
C GLN A 830 -0.98 25.11 -0.61
N TYR A 831 -0.14 24.38 0.12
CA TYR A 831 -0.29 24.21 1.57
C TYR A 831 1.05 23.88 2.25
N TYR A 832 1.06 24.07 3.56
CA TYR A 832 2.16 23.71 4.45
C TYR A 832 1.57 23.02 5.67
N PHE A 833 2.11 21.85 5.99
CA PHE A 833 1.78 21.13 7.21
C PHE A 833 2.99 21.00 8.09
N PHE A 834 2.76 21.24 9.38
CA PHE A 834 3.73 21.05 10.42
C PHE A 834 3.13 20.17 11.50
N ARG A 835 3.77 19.02 11.77
CA ARG A 835 3.38 18.11 12.84
C ARG A 835 4.58 17.82 13.71
N LEU A 836 4.38 17.93 15.02
CA LEU A 836 5.34 17.54 16.04
C LEU A 836 4.63 16.59 17.01
N SER A 837 5.10 15.35 17.12
CA SER A 837 4.48 14.32 17.98
C SER A 837 5.52 13.54 18.78
N VAL A 838 5.19 13.16 20.01
CA VAL A 838 6.05 12.27 20.84
C VAL A 838 6.09 10.87 20.22
N ASN A 839 7.25 10.22 20.14
CA ASN A 839 7.39 8.89 19.55
C ASN A 839 6.76 7.78 20.41
N SER A 840 6.77 7.95 21.74
CA SER A 840 6.17 6.98 22.66
C SER A 840 4.64 7.01 22.57
N SER A 841 4.07 5.85 22.24
CA SER A 841 2.63 5.63 22.26
C SER A 841 2.03 5.73 23.68
N GLN A 842 2.82 5.42 24.71
CA GLN A 842 2.42 5.49 26.12
C GLN A 842 2.12 6.92 26.54
N ILE A 843 2.98 7.86 26.18
CA ILE A 843 2.82 9.30 26.49
C ILE A 843 1.71 9.92 25.65
N GLN A 844 1.60 9.56 24.36
CA GLN A 844 0.45 9.96 23.54
C GLN A 844 -0.86 9.57 24.22
N SER A 845 -0.94 8.38 24.82
CA SER A 845 -2.13 7.91 25.55
C SER A 845 -2.40 8.65 26.87
N LEU A 846 -1.38 9.25 27.51
CA LEU A 846 -1.57 9.98 28.75
C LEU A 846 -2.34 11.28 28.54
N PHE A 847 -2.07 11.98 27.43
CA PHE A 847 -2.86 13.15 27.01
C PHE A 847 -4.31 12.81 26.66
N GLN A 848 -4.59 11.53 26.40
CA GLN A 848 -5.92 11.02 26.07
C GLN A 848 -6.75 10.66 27.32
N LYS A 849 -6.12 10.46 28.48
CA LYS A 849 -6.77 10.05 29.73
C LYS A 849 -7.05 11.25 30.66
N LEU A 850 -7.89 12.18 30.22
CA LEU A 850 -8.49 13.15 31.15
C LEU A 850 -9.62 12.47 31.94
N PRO A 851 -9.69 12.63 33.28
CA PRO A 851 -10.49 11.78 34.16
C PRO A 851 -12.02 11.98 34.11
N VAL A 852 -12.55 12.77 33.17
CA VAL A 852 -13.98 13.13 33.16
C VAL A 852 -14.89 12.03 32.58
N LEU A 853 -14.35 11.02 31.87
CA LEU A 853 -15.20 10.07 31.12
C LEU A 853 -14.98 8.57 31.45
N LYS A 854 -14.31 8.26 32.57
CA LYS A 854 -13.91 6.89 32.96
C LYS A 854 -15.05 5.92 33.35
N ASN A 855 -16.31 6.38 33.34
CA ASN A 855 -17.45 5.56 33.76
C ASN A 855 -17.98 4.59 32.69
N LEU A 856 -17.44 4.60 31.47
CA LEU A 856 -17.93 3.73 30.38
C LEU A 856 -17.15 2.41 30.23
N GLU A 857 -15.93 2.29 30.77
CA GLU A 857 -15.07 1.12 30.54
C GLU A 857 -15.21 -0.01 31.58
N ARG A 858 -16.02 0.16 32.65
CA ARG A 858 -15.96 -0.73 33.82
C ARG A 858 -16.96 -1.89 33.87
N SER A 859 -17.70 -2.20 32.79
CA SER A 859 -18.79 -3.19 32.85
C SER A 859 -18.49 -4.60 32.31
N SER A 860 -17.26 -4.93 31.90
CA SER A 860 -16.98 -6.28 31.39
C SER A 860 -15.60 -6.82 31.78
N SER A 861 -15.45 -7.28 33.02
CA SER A 861 -14.58 -8.44 33.31
C SER A 861 -15.30 -9.40 34.26
N PRO A 862 -15.41 -10.70 33.93
CA PRO A 862 -15.95 -11.70 34.83
C PRO A 862 -14.80 -12.33 35.62
N THR A 863 -14.47 -11.76 36.77
CA THR A 863 -13.59 -12.42 37.75
C THR A 863 -14.07 -12.10 39.16
N GLY A 864 -14.68 -13.10 39.81
CA GLY A 864 -14.95 -13.06 41.26
C GLY A 864 -16.31 -13.59 41.72
N ALA A 865 -16.73 -14.79 41.28
CA ALA A 865 -17.75 -15.53 42.00
C ALA A 865 -17.09 -16.24 43.20
N GLY A 866 -17.18 -15.61 44.38
CA GLY A 866 -16.82 -16.20 45.67
C GLY A 866 -18.09 -16.38 46.51
N TYR A 867 -18.36 -17.63 46.90
CA TYR A 867 -19.42 -18.10 47.78
C TYR A 867 -19.75 -17.19 48.97
N GLY A 868 -21.04 -17.00 49.25
CA GLY A 868 -21.52 -16.38 50.49
C GLY A 868 -23.03 -16.19 50.57
N ARG A 869 -23.75 -17.30 50.84
CA ARG A 869 -25.19 -17.47 51.13
C ARG A 869 -26.21 -17.24 50.01
#